data_AF-A0A1Q3ULH6-F1
#
_entry.id   AF-A0A1Q3ULH6-F1
#
_cell.length_a   1.000
_cell.length_b   1.000
_cell.length_c   1.000
_cell.angle_alpha   90.00
_cell.angle_beta   90.00
_cell.angle_gamma   90.00
#
_symmetry.space_group_name_H-M   'P 1'
#
loop_
_entity.id
_entity.type
_entity.pdbx_description
1 polymer ?
#
loop_
_entity_poly.entity_id
_entity_poly.type
_entity_poly.pdbx_seq_one_letter_code
_entity_poly.pdbx_strand_id
1 'polypeptide(L)'
;MMELGNFFKLLWKRRLLLIVIPLVTIVVAFFAVKNLPDKYISSSQIATGIVDQSRQLLDTDPTRSSREQSIAHEFSNLIEIMKLKTLLNQVSYQLMLHDLTSGYPFKPESKLYQTMNEAARKHAIMVFKEKLSKKEPLSYYNKDENGLNGLLRSMGYDDRSLSKNLYVIRDEDSDFITVGYESENPQLSAFVVNTLCTEFIDYYTNTVHKNETDAVNYLAKLLDEKRKILNTKTAELQNYKIQNGILNLDEQSKSIFDQIMVFNDRKQQAEKDVASYTGAIRGLNNKFTPKERGYLESAVAKYNQAITNTQDQLHILNDRYVRSGFDPKLKVALDSLSNRLTTQINQTSDKYISSPLTGKDELVRQKIGLEVNRDMAQNSIRAINRSLDELNAKFKSLVPFDARVKTYNYDIDIASKEYLDVLNKYNQTNLQSTFSIKLRQVEPAMPETAEPSKKMLLTVVAGVLAFVICVVVLFIGWFFDDTIKEPNDLVKRTHLPLLSHLNLVEGSLDLRKLWDVENRDKMRLFKELTRSLRFEIDQELRGEKILAITSLVNHEGKSVVGISLAYSYAMINKKVLLIDGNFDHPTITEVAQPKTYLEDYFKNNPDNYASLNNTTNVIGNHGGDVTLLELSDENYIRSRFNELKMKYDMIIIETPPLSTLNKSKEWILFANKVIAIFETNKGITKSQKDNIDYLRNLNNKFAGWVLNKTDPAAEKF
;
A
#
# COMPACT_ATOMS: atom_id res chain seq x y z
N MET A 1 36.14 30.54 1.84
CA MET A 1 36.08 30.78 0.37
C MET A 1 37.38 30.40 -0.35
N MET A 2 38.58 30.69 0.18
CA MET A 2 39.86 30.31 -0.47
C MET A 2 40.03 28.79 -0.69
N GLU A 3 39.61 27.94 0.26
CA GLU A 3 39.72 26.47 0.16
C GLU A 3 38.99 25.88 -1.06
N LEU A 4 37.78 26.36 -1.35
CA LEU A 4 37.02 25.93 -2.53
C LEU A 4 37.72 26.35 -3.84
N GLY A 5 38.37 27.53 -3.85
CA GLY A 5 39.14 28.00 -5.01
C GLY A 5 40.29 27.06 -5.36
N ASN A 6 41.01 26.55 -4.35
CA ASN A 6 42.10 25.61 -4.54
C ASN A 6 41.62 24.25 -5.08
N PHE A 7 40.43 23.80 -4.67
CA PHE A 7 39.80 22.61 -5.25
C PHE A 7 39.42 22.82 -6.73
N PHE A 8 38.84 23.97 -7.12
CA PHE A 8 38.55 24.27 -8.52
C PHE A 8 39.82 24.34 -9.39
N LYS A 9 40.93 24.89 -8.86
CA LYS A 9 42.24 24.88 -9.53
C LYS A 9 42.72 23.43 -9.76
N LEU A 10 42.53 22.52 -8.80
CA LEU A 10 42.84 21.10 -8.96
C LEU A 10 41.98 20.43 -10.06
N LEU A 11 40.67 20.69 -10.06
CA LEU A 11 39.76 20.18 -11.09
C LEU A 11 40.19 20.66 -12.48
N TRP A 12 40.57 21.92 -12.62
CA TRP A 12 41.07 22.46 -13.88
C TRP A 12 42.38 21.82 -14.33
N LYS A 13 43.34 21.63 -13.40
CA LYS A 13 44.61 20.95 -13.67
C LYS A 13 44.41 19.51 -14.12
N ARG A 14 43.38 18.82 -13.59
CA ARG A 14 43.02 17.44 -13.92
C ARG A 14 41.81 17.32 -14.87
N ARG A 15 41.50 18.36 -15.63
CA ARG A 15 40.36 18.40 -16.57
C ARG A 15 40.35 17.25 -17.57
N LEU A 16 41.52 16.76 -17.97
CA LEU A 16 41.62 15.60 -18.87
C LEU A 16 41.01 14.34 -18.24
N LEU A 17 41.21 14.10 -16.94
CA LEU A 17 40.60 12.95 -16.25
C LEU A 17 39.07 13.10 -16.18
N LEU A 18 38.60 14.32 -15.90
CA LEU A 18 37.17 14.65 -15.82
C LEU A 18 36.44 14.53 -17.17
N ILE A 19 37.16 14.59 -18.29
CA ILE A 19 36.58 14.47 -19.64
C ILE A 19 36.74 13.04 -20.16
N VAL A 20 37.97 12.49 -20.09
CA VAL A 20 38.28 11.18 -20.70
C VAL A 20 37.54 10.05 -20.02
N ILE A 21 37.45 10.03 -18.68
CA ILE A 21 36.79 8.93 -17.96
C ILE A 21 35.29 8.88 -18.30
N PRO A 22 34.50 9.96 -18.15
CA PRO A 22 33.09 9.95 -18.56
C PRO A 22 32.89 9.61 -20.04
N LEU A 23 33.76 10.09 -20.93
CA LEU A 23 33.65 9.80 -22.36
C LEU A 23 33.89 8.33 -22.66
N VAL A 24 34.91 7.71 -22.05
CA VAL A 24 35.13 6.26 -22.15
C VAL A 24 33.95 5.49 -21.55
N THR A 25 33.41 5.91 -20.40
CA THR A 25 32.22 5.29 -19.81
C THR A 25 31.00 5.38 -20.72
N ILE A 26 30.78 6.52 -21.38
CA ILE A 26 29.72 6.69 -22.38
C ILE A 26 29.90 5.71 -23.54
N VAL A 27 31.12 5.57 -24.06
CA VAL A 27 31.42 4.63 -25.15
C VAL A 27 31.15 3.19 -24.71
N VAL A 28 31.63 2.78 -23.54
CA VAL A 28 31.39 1.43 -23.00
C VAL A 28 29.91 1.19 -22.76
N ALA A 29 29.20 2.15 -22.15
CA ALA A 29 27.76 2.06 -21.89
C ALA A 29 26.96 1.99 -23.20
N PHE A 30 27.37 2.75 -24.23
CA PHE A 30 26.78 2.66 -25.56
C PHE A 30 26.95 1.24 -26.14
N PHE A 31 28.15 0.66 -26.12
CA PHE A 31 28.36 -0.70 -26.62
C PHE A 31 27.64 -1.77 -25.80
N ALA A 32 27.51 -1.59 -24.48
CA ALA A 32 26.77 -2.51 -23.61
C ALA A 32 25.26 -2.50 -23.90
N VAL A 33 24.71 -1.33 -24.23
CA VAL A 33 23.27 -1.12 -24.38
C VAL A 33 22.82 -1.19 -25.85
N LYS A 34 23.73 -1.02 -26.82
CA LYS A 34 23.45 -1.06 -28.27
C LYS A 34 22.82 -2.39 -28.70
N ASN A 35 23.23 -3.49 -28.10
CA ASN A 35 22.75 -4.84 -28.43
C ASN A 35 21.50 -5.26 -27.63
N LEU A 36 20.95 -4.39 -26.77
CA LEU A 36 19.68 -4.71 -26.13
C LEU A 36 18.58 -4.77 -27.19
N PRO A 37 17.71 -5.79 -27.15
CA PRO A 37 16.63 -5.93 -28.11
C PRO A 37 15.65 -4.76 -27.99
N ASP A 38 15.08 -4.37 -29.13
CA ASP A 38 14.01 -3.38 -29.15
C ASP A 38 12.73 -3.99 -28.60
N LYS A 39 11.92 -3.17 -27.93
CA LYS A 39 10.68 -3.59 -27.29
C LYS A 39 9.50 -3.08 -28.11
N TYR A 40 8.56 -3.96 -28.38
CA TYR A 40 7.35 -3.70 -29.16
C TYR A 40 6.15 -3.99 -28.27
N ILE A 41 5.29 -2.99 -28.12
CA ILE A 41 4.02 -3.14 -27.42
C ILE A 41 2.92 -3.17 -28.48
N SER A 42 2.09 -4.20 -28.43
CA SER A 42 0.82 -4.20 -29.17
C SER A 42 -0.30 -4.15 -28.14
N SER A 43 -1.35 -3.39 -28.45
CA SER A 43 -2.51 -3.25 -27.58
C SER A 43 -3.81 -3.52 -28.34
N SER A 44 -4.85 -3.95 -27.63
CA SER A 44 -6.18 -4.20 -28.15
C SER A 44 -7.22 -3.72 -27.14
N GLN A 45 -8.37 -3.30 -27.64
CA GLN A 45 -9.50 -2.89 -26.81
C GLN A 45 -10.67 -3.85 -26.93
N ILE A 46 -11.22 -4.23 -25.78
CA ILE A 46 -12.45 -5.03 -25.65
C ILE A 46 -13.54 -4.13 -25.08
N ALA A 47 -14.63 -3.94 -25.83
CA ALA A 47 -15.85 -3.33 -25.34
C ALA A 47 -16.63 -4.35 -24.50
N THR A 48 -17.16 -3.93 -23.35
CA THR A 48 -17.82 -4.82 -22.39
C THR A 48 -19.34 -4.64 -22.33
N GLY A 49 -19.86 -3.45 -22.60
CA GLY A 49 -21.27 -3.09 -22.47
C GLY A 49 -21.71 -2.94 -21.00
N ILE A 50 -20.79 -2.86 -20.05
CA ILE A 50 -21.09 -2.71 -18.62
C ILE A 50 -21.65 -1.31 -18.32
N VAL A 51 -21.13 -0.29 -19.01
CA VAL A 51 -21.47 1.12 -18.77
C VAL A 51 -22.76 1.55 -19.53
N ASP A 52 -23.36 0.66 -20.33
CA ASP A 52 -24.57 0.93 -21.13
C ASP A 52 -25.78 1.34 -20.26
N GLN A 53 -26.46 2.43 -20.63
CA GLN A 53 -27.64 2.97 -19.93
C GLN A 53 -28.81 1.99 -19.85
N SER A 54 -28.93 1.07 -20.81
CA SER A 54 -29.97 0.03 -20.78
C SER A 54 -29.78 -0.96 -19.62
N ARG A 55 -28.54 -1.20 -19.18
CA ARG A 55 -28.20 -1.99 -17.99
C ARG A 55 -28.43 -1.23 -16.69
N GLN A 56 -28.34 0.10 -16.71
CA GLN A 56 -28.54 0.95 -15.53
C GLN A 56 -29.98 0.88 -14.99
N LEU A 57 -30.94 0.36 -15.77
CA LEU A 57 -32.32 0.11 -15.35
C LEU A 57 -32.48 -1.10 -14.41
N LEU A 58 -31.45 -1.95 -14.28
CA LEU A 58 -31.44 -3.13 -13.41
C LEU A 58 -31.01 -2.81 -11.98
N ASP A 59 -30.38 -1.65 -11.75
CA ASP A 59 -29.90 -1.26 -10.43
C ASP A 59 -31.07 -0.74 -9.58
N THR A 60 -31.38 -1.50 -8.53
CA THR A 60 -32.44 -1.19 -7.58
C THR A 60 -32.04 -0.15 -6.54
N ASP A 61 -30.76 0.23 -6.50
CA ASP A 61 -30.18 1.08 -5.47
C ASP A 61 -29.88 2.51 -6.01
N PRO A 62 -30.55 3.56 -5.49
CA PRO A 62 -30.51 4.88 -6.10
C PRO A 62 -29.17 5.64 -5.91
N THR A 63 -28.25 5.17 -5.06
CA THR A 63 -27.01 5.92 -4.80
C THR A 63 -25.97 5.75 -5.92
N ARG A 64 -25.29 6.84 -6.28
CA ARG A 64 -24.26 6.82 -7.34
C ARG A 64 -23.03 6.00 -6.95
N SER A 65 -22.70 5.97 -5.65
CA SER A 65 -21.54 5.27 -5.12
C SER A 65 -21.64 3.75 -5.17
N SER A 66 -22.82 3.17 -4.87
CA SER A 66 -22.99 1.71 -4.96
C SER A 66 -22.93 1.22 -6.41
N ARG A 67 -23.40 2.03 -7.36
CA ARG A 67 -23.33 1.75 -8.80
C ARG A 67 -21.91 1.74 -9.33
N GLU A 68 -21.11 2.77 -9.01
CA GLU A 68 -19.70 2.82 -9.41
C GLU A 68 -18.89 1.63 -8.84
N GLN A 69 -19.20 1.19 -7.61
CA GLN A 69 -18.60 -0.01 -7.00
C GLN A 69 -18.99 -1.30 -7.72
N SER A 70 -20.27 -1.48 -8.09
CA SER A 70 -20.74 -2.64 -8.84
C SER A 70 -20.05 -2.75 -10.20
N ILE A 71 -19.98 -1.63 -10.94
CA ILE A 71 -19.27 -1.53 -12.22
C ILE A 71 -17.79 -1.90 -12.04
N ALA A 72 -17.10 -1.30 -11.06
CA ALA A 72 -15.70 -1.60 -10.80
C ALA A 72 -15.46 -3.09 -10.48
N HIS A 73 -16.36 -3.72 -9.72
CA HIS A 73 -16.29 -5.13 -9.39
C HIS A 73 -16.47 -6.02 -10.64
N GLU A 74 -17.40 -5.70 -11.54
CA GLU A 74 -17.57 -6.42 -12.81
C GLU A 74 -16.31 -6.34 -13.68
N PHE A 75 -15.72 -5.16 -13.85
CA PHE A 75 -14.47 -4.99 -14.58
C PHE A 75 -13.32 -5.76 -13.93
N SER A 76 -13.19 -5.70 -12.61
CA SER A 76 -12.16 -6.45 -11.88
C SER A 76 -12.28 -7.95 -12.13
N ASN A 77 -13.51 -8.48 -12.14
CA ASN A 77 -13.74 -9.89 -12.43
C ASN A 77 -13.34 -10.26 -13.86
N LEU A 78 -13.70 -9.45 -14.86
CA LEU A 78 -13.28 -9.69 -16.25
C LEU A 78 -11.75 -9.68 -16.39
N ILE A 79 -11.08 -8.69 -15.77
CA ILE A 79 -9.62 -8.57 -15.80
C ILE A 79 -8.94 -9.79 -15.17
N GLU A 80 -9.44 -10.28 -14.03
CA GLU A 80 -8.89 -11.47 -13.38
C GLU A 80 -9.17 -12.75 -14.18
N ILE A 81 -10.34 -12.84 -14.86
CA ILE A 81 -10.60 -13.93 -15.80
C ILE A 81 -9.56 -13.95 -16.93
N MET A 82 -9.22 -12.79 -17.52
CA MET A 82 -8.19 -12.69 -18.56
C MET A 82 -6.81 -13.16 -18.11
N LYS A 83 -6.51 -13.05 -16.81
CA LYS A 83 -5.23 -13.48 -16.22
C LYS A 83 -5.24 -14.93 -15.75
N LEU A 84 -6.35 -15.66 -15.90
CA LEU A 84 -6.42 -17.06 -15.49
C LEU A 84 -5.35 -17.88 -16.19
N LYS A 85 -4.65 -18.70 -15.41
CA LYS A 85 -3.62 -19.63 -15.90
C LYS A 85 -4.13 -20.51 -17.04
N THR A 86 -5.39 -20.93 -17.01
CA THR A 86 -5.97 -21.75 -18.08
C THR A 86 -6.00 -21.02 -19.43
N LEU A 87 -6.33 -19.73 -19.46
CA LEU A 87 -6.30 -18.92 -20.69
C LEU A 87 -4.87 -18.69 -21.16
N LEU A 88 -3.97 -18.31 -20.24
CA LEU A 88 -2.56 -18.14 -20.57
C LEU A 88 -1.95 -19.42 -21.13
N ASN A 89 -2.29 -20.59 -20.59
CA ASN A 89 -1.87 -21.88 -21.15
C ASN A 89 -2.39 -22.09 -22.57
N GLN A 90 -3.63 -21.67 -22.91
CA GLN A 90 -4.13 -21.78 -24.29
C GLN A 90 -3.28 -20.92 -25.23
N VAL A 91 -2.97 -19.69 -24.82
CA VAL A 91 -2.05 -18.80 -25.54
C VAL A 91 -0.67 -19.45 -25.68
N SER A 92 -0.12 -20.01 -24.59
CA SER A 92 1.16 -20.74 -24.59
C SER A 92 1.18 -21.86 -25.63
N TYR A 93 0.12 -22.66 -25.71
CA TYR A 93 0.05 -23.78 -26.64
C TYR A 93 -0.05 -23.29 -28.08
N GLN A 94 -0.83 -22.25 -28.36
CA GLN A 94 -0.93 -21.67 -29.70
C GLN A 94 0.39 -21.05 -30.15
N LEU A 95 1.10 -20.34 -29.26
CA LEU A 95 2.45 -19.82 -29.54
C LEU A 95 3.43 -20.94 -29.86
N MET A 96 3.44 -21.99 -29.04
CA MET A 96 4.34 -23.12 -29.25
C MET A 96 3.99 -23.89 -30.53
N LEU A 97 2.70 -24.06 -30.83
CA LEU A 97 2.24 -24.65 -32.08
C LEU A 97 2.65 -23.83 -33.29
N HIS A 98 2.54 -22.50 -33.21
CA HIS A 98 3.02 -21.60 -34.25
C HIS A 98 4.52 -21.82 -34.48
N ASP A 99 5.35 -21.74 -33.45
CA ASP A 99 6.80 -21.87 -33.60
C ASP A 99 7.26 -23.29 -33.99
N LEU A 100 6.50 -24.32 -33.63
CA LEU A 100 6.76 -25.71 -34.05
C LEU A 100 6.39 -25.99 -35.52
N THR A 101 5.52 -25.18 -36.12
CA THR A 101 4.94 -25.46 -37.45
C THR A 101 5.22 -24.39 -38.50
N SER A 102 5.53 -23.15 -38.09
CA SER A 102 5.81 -22.02 -38.97
C SER A 102 7.25 -22.03 -39.46
N GLY A 103 7.46 -21.58 -40.71
CA GLY A 103 8.81 -21.29 -41.24
C GLY A 103 9.43 -20.01 -40.65
N TYR A 104 8.65 -19.23 -39.91
CA TYR A 104 9.07 -17.96 -39.29
C TYR A 104 8.67 -17.98 -37.81
N PRO A 105 9.45 -18.62 -36.92
CA PRO A 105 9.14 -18.67 -35.49
C PRO A 105 9.27 -17.26 -34.86
N PHE A 106 8.45 -16.97 -33.85
CA PHE A 106 8.47 -15.68 -33.17
C PHE A 106 9.77 -15.46 -32.39
N LYS A 107 10.33 -16.54 -31.83
CA LYS A 107 11.58 -16.53 -31.06
C LYS A 107 12.60 -17.52 -31.65
N PRO A 108 13.91 -17.27 -31.43
CA PRO A 108 14.93 -18.25 -31.78
C PRO A 108 14.76 -19.54 -30.97
N GLU A 109 15.16 -20.67 -31.57
CA GLU A 109 15.06 -21.98 -30.94
C GLU A 109 15.84 -22.04 -29.62
N SER A 110 15.19 -22.49 -28.55
CA SER A 110 15.86 -22.72 -27.27
C SER A 110 16.82 -23.91 -27.35
N LYS A 111 17.77 -24.00 -26.40
CA LYS A 111 18.66 -25.17 -26.30
C LYS A 111 17.89 -26.49 -26.21
N LEU A 112 16.76 -26.51 -25.49
CA LEU A 112 15.93 -27.70 -25.35
C LEU A 112 15.22 -28.03 -26.66
N TYR A 113 14.71 -27.03 -27.37
CA TYR A 113 14.09 -27.19 -28.68
C TYR A 113 15.07 -27.80 -29.71
N GLN A 114 16.32 -27.33 -29.72
CA GLN A 114 17.37 -27.82 -30.63
C GLN A 114 17.70 -29.31 -30.41
N THR A 115 17.52 -29.83 -29.18
CA THR A 115 17.77 -31.24 -28.88
C THR A 115 16.62 -32.17 -29.30
N MET A 116 15.47 -31.63 -29.70
CA MET A 116 14.31 -32.44 -30.09
C MET A 116 14.45 -32.98 -31.52
N ASN A 117 14.37 -34.31 -31.65
CA ASN A 117 14.27 -34.96 -32.95
C ASN A 117 12.88 -34.75 -33.60
N GLU A 118 12.75 -35.10 -34.87
CA GLU A 118 11.50 -34.90 -35.64
C GLU A 118 10.30 -35.61 -35.00
N ALA A 119 10.50 -36.82 -34.46
CA ALA A 119 9.44 -37.59 -33.79
C ALA A 119 8.95 -36.87 -32.52
N ALA A 120 9.86 -36.33 -31.70
CA ALA A 120 9.53 -35.58 -30.49
C ALA A 120 8.80 -34.27 -30.84
N ARG A 121 9.17 -33.59 -31.92
CA ARG A 121 8.46 -32.39 -32.40
C ARG A 121 7.03 -32.72 -32.84
N LYS A 122 6.84 -33.79 -33.62
CA LYS A 122 5.49 -34.26 -34.02
C LYS A 122 4.63 -34.64 -32.81
N HIS A 123 5.21 -35.32 -31.82
CA HIS A 123 4.54 -35.66 -30.57
C HIS A 123 4.12 -34.42 -29.77
N ALA A 124 5.02 -33.45 -29.60
CA ALA A 124 4.70 -32.19 -28.93
C ALA A 124 3.52 -31.46 -29.60
N ILE A 125 3.51 -31.35 -30.93
CA ILE A 125 2.40 -30.76 -31.70
C ILE A 125 1.08 -31.50 -31.40
N MET A 126 1.10 -32.83 -31.41
CA MET A 126 -0.09 -33.64 -31.12
C MET A 126 -0.63 -33.36 -29.72
N VAL A 127 0.23 -33.37 -28.69
CA VAL A 127 -0.18 -33.14 -27.30
C VAL A 127 -0.69 -31.71 -27.10
N PHE A 128 -0.01 -30.69 -27.66
CA PHE A 128 -0.49 -29.30 -27.57
C PHE A 128 -1.85 -29.12 -28.25
N LYS A 129 -2.07 -29.72 -29.43
CA LYS A 129 -3.38 -29.70 -30.11
C LYS A 129 -4.46 -30.37 -29.29
N GLU A 130 -4.17 -31.54 -28.70
CA GLU A 130 -5.10 -32.26 -27.84
C GLU A 130 -5.49 -31.41 -26.61
N LYS A 131 -4.49 -30.89 -25.88
CA LYS A 131 -4.72 -30.07 -24.68
C LYS A 131 -5.45 -28.77 -24.99
N LEU A 132 -5.14 -28.13 -26.13
CA LEU A 132 -5.85 -26.94 -26.60
C LEU A 132 -7.32 -27.26 -26.90
N SER A 133 -7.60 -28.35 -27.62
CA SER A 133 -8.99 -28.75 -27.94
C SER A 133 -9.82 -29.09 -26.70
N LYS A 134 -9.18 -29.66 -25.66
CA LYS A 134 -9.84 -30.01 -24.39
C LYS A 134 -9.83 -28.86 -23.38
N LYS A 135 -9.13 -27.76 -23.66
CA LYS A 135 -8.86 -26.64 -22.73
C LYS A 135 -8.23 -27.09 -21.40
N GLU A 136 -7.33 -28.06 -21.46
CA GLU A 136 -6.70 -28.68 -20.29
C GLU A 136 -5.26 -28.18 -20.06
N PRO A 137 -4.84 -28.04 -18.79
CA PRO A 137 -3.43 -27.80 -18.48
C PRO A 137 -2.57 -29.05 -18.75
N LEU A 138 -1.30 -28.84 -19.08
CA LEU A 138 -0.27 -29.86 -19.05
C LEU A 138 0.04 -30.24 -17.60
N SER A 139 0.01 -31.54 -17.30
CA SER A 139 0.32 -32.11 -16.01
C SER A 139 1.80 -31.98 -15.67
N TYR A 140 2.09 -31.58 -14.43
CA TYR A 140 3.46 -31.62 -13.89
C TYR A 140 3.86 -33.02 -13.39
N TYR A 141 2.88 -33.91 -13.18
CA TYR A 141 3.12 -35.27 -12.67
C TYR A 141 3.39 -36.28 -13.79
N ASN A 142 2.78 -36.08 -14.97
CA ASN A 142 3.11 -36.86 -16.14
C ASN A 142 4.48 -36.41 -16.68
N LYS A 143 5.45 -37.33 -16.77
CA LYS A 143 6.82 -37.04 -17.18
C LYS A 143 6.91 -36.44 -18.59
N ASP A 144 6.07 -36.89 -19.51
CA ASP A 144 6.02 -36.40 -20.89
C ASP A 144 5.46 -34.97 -20.95
N GLU A 145 4.28 -34.76 -20.36
CA GLU A 145 3.65 -33.44 -20.30
C GLU A 145 4.50 -32.42 -19.51
N ASN A 146 5.19 -32.85 -18.45
CA ASN A 146 6.12 -32.00 -17.72
C ASN A 146 7.38 -31.64 -18.55
N GLY A 147 7.80 -32.53 -19.45
CA GLY A 147 8.82 -32.24 -20.46
C GLY A 147 8.37 -31.10 -21.38
N LEU A 148 7.12 -31.13 -21.84
CA LEU A 148 6.52 -30.05 -22.65
C LEU A 148 6.34 -28.75 -21.85
N ASN A 149 5.99 -28.83 -20.56
CA ASN A 149 6.06 -27.66 -19.67
C ASN A 149 7.49 -27.09 -19.58
N GLY A 150 8.51 -27.96 -19.58
CA GLY A 150 9.91 -27.56 -19.69
C GLY A 150 10.23 -26.86 -21.01
N LEU A 151 9.67 -27.34 -22.12
CA LEU A 151 9.80 -26.73 -23.44
C LEU A 151 9.19 -25.32 -23.46
N LEU A 152 7.96 -25.15 -22.97
CA LEU A 152 7.32 -23.84 -22.85
C LEU A 152 8.17 -22.85 -22.04
N ARG A 153 8.69 -23.28 -20.88
CA ARG A 153 9.61 -22.48 -20.07
C ARG A 153 10.89 -22.10 -20.83
N SER A 154 11.47 -23.04 -21.58
CA SER A 154 12.70 -22.80 -22.32
C SER A 154 12.54 -21.79 -23.47
N MET A 155 11.33 -21.70 -24.04
CA MET A 155 10.96 -20.72 -25.06
C MET A 155 10.42 -19.41 -24.44
N GLY A 156 10.20 -19.37 -23.13
CA GLY A 156 9.54 -18.27 -22.43
C GLY A 156 8.10 -18.06 -22.88
N TYR A 157 7.38 -19.15 -23.16
CA TYR A 157 5.95 -19.18 -23.48
C TYR A 157 5.10 -19.75 -22.34
N ASP A 158 5.70 -20.12 -21.21
CA ASP A 158 4.93 -20.55 -20.04
C ASP A 158 4.11 -19.40 -19.43
N ASP A 159 3.10 -19.76 -18.63
CA ASP A 159 2.15 -18.82 -18.02
C ASP A 159 2.82 -17.66 -17.28
N ARG A 160 3.91 -17.94 -16.56
CA ARG A 160 4.63 -16.90 -15.80
C ARG A 160 5.37 -15.93 -16.71
N SER A 161 6.01 -16.44 -17.75
CA SER A 161 6.72 -15.61 -18.73
C SER A 161 5.75 -14.70 -19.49
N LEU A 162 4.60 -15.23 -19.92
CA LEU A 162 3.55 -14.45 -20.57
C LEU A 162 2.97 -13.39 -19.61
N SER A 163 2.61 -13.79 -18.39
CA SER A 163 2.00 -12.86 -17.43
C SER A 163 2.90 -11.68 -17.07
N LYS A 164 4.23 -11.82 -17.13
CA LYS A 164 5.17 -10.75 -16.77
C LYS A 164 5.11 -9.54 -17.71
N ASN A 165 4.85 -9.79 -18.99
CA ASN A 165 4.85 -8.75 -20.03
C ASN A 165 3.43 -8.40 -20.51
N LEU A 166 2.42 -9.03 -19.92
CA LEU A 166 1.01 -8.77 -20.18
C LEU A 166 0.50 -7.70 -19.21
N TYR A 167 -0.19 -6.69 -19.73
CA TYR A 167 -0.99 -5.77 -18.92
C TYR A 167 -2.44 -5.80 -19.41
N VAL A 168 -3.35 -5.79 -18.43
CA VAL A 168 -4.80 -5.76 -18.66
C VAL A 168 -5.36 -4.74 -17.70
N ILE A 169 -5.86 -3.63 -18.24
CA ILE A 169 -6.31 -2.48 -17.47
C ILE A 169 -7.65 -1.97 -18.02
N ARG A 170 -8.42 -1.30 -17.17
CA ARG A 170 -9.56 -0.49 -17.59
C ARG A 170 -9.09 0.94 -17.74
N ASP A 171 -9.41 1.57 -18.87
CA ASP A 171 -9.10 2.98 -19.09
C ASP A 171 -10.16 3.84 -18.38
N GLU A 172 -9.84 4.31 -17.16
CA GLU A 172 -10.67 5.20 -16.34
C GLU A 172 -12.14 4.73 -16.20
N ASP A 173 -13.09 5.60 -16.51
CA ASP A 173 -14.54 5.36 -16.47
C ASP A 173 -15.08 4.79 -17.80
N SER A 174 -14.19 4.37 -18.71
CA SER A 174 -14.62 3.84 -20.00
C SER A 174 -15.29 2.46 -19.90
N ASP A 175 -15.93 2.07 -21.00
CA ASP A 175 -16.51 0.73 -21.19
C ASP A 175 -15.49 -0.30 -21.73
N PHE A 176 -14.22 0.11 -21.85
CA PHE A 176 -13.18 -0.64 -22.54
C PHE A 176 -12.17 -1.25 -21.57
N ILE A 177 -11.76 -2.48 -21.88
CA ILE A 177 -10.59 -3.13 -21.29
C ILE A 177 -9.47 -3.09 -22.33
N THR A 178 -8.36 -2.47 -21.97
CA THR A 178 -7.15 -2.41 -22.76
C THR A 178 -6.22 -3.55 -22.35
N VAL A 179 -5.87 -4.37 -23.34
CA VAL A 179 -5.01 -5.55 -23.22
C VAL A 179 -3.77 -5.28 -24.04
N GLY A 180 -2.59 -5.39 -23.44
CA GLY A 180 -1.36 -5.25 -24.20
C GLY A 180 -0.25 -6.16 -23.75
N TYR A 181 0.66 -6.43 -24.68
CA TYR A 181 1.78 -7.34 -24.47
C TYR A 181 3.07 -6.76 -25.02
N GLU A 182 4.12 -6.80 -24.20
CA GLU A 182 5.46 -6.33 -24.55
C GLU A 182 6.36 -7.51 -24.99
N SER A 183 6.99 -7.40 -26.16
CA SER A 183 7.94 -8.41 -26.63
C SER A 183 9.03 -7.85 -27.55
N GLU A 184 10.02 -8.69 -27.90
CA GLU A 184 11.11 -8.34 -28.81
C GLU A 184 10.72 -8.49 -30.30
N ASN A 185 9.51 -9.02 -30.58
CA ASN A 185 9.01 -9.25 -31.93
C ASN A 185 7.61 -8.62 -32.06
N PRO A 186 7.39 -7.66 -32.97
CA PRO A 186 6.11 -6.96 -33.06
C PRO A 186 4.95 -7.91 -33.44
N GLN A 187 5.21 -8.98 -34.19
CA GLN A 187 4.20 -9.99 -34.50
C GLN A 187 3.85 -10.84 -33.28
N LEU A 188 4.83 -11.17 -32.43
CA LEU A 188 4.59 -11.88 -31.18
C LEU A 188 3.71 -11.06 -30.24
N SER A 189 3.97 -9.76 -30.12
CA SER A 189 3.14 -8.87 -29.30
C SER A 189 1.69 -8.86 -29.76
N ALA A 190 1.46 -8.66 -31.06
CA ALA A 190 0.12 -8.68 -31.62
C ALA A 190 -0.57 -10.06 -31.49
N PHE A 191 0.17 -11.14 -31.73
CA PHE A 191 -0.35 -12.50 -31.65
C PHE A 191 -0.84 -12.84 -30.24
N VAL A 192 -0.01 -12.57 -29.21
CA VAL A 192 -0.38 -12.85 -27.82
C VAL A 192 -1.66 -12.13 -27.43
N VAL A 193 -1.76 -10.83 -27.73
CA VAL A 193 -2.93 -10.03 -27.37
C VAL A 193 -4.18 -10.54 -28.09
N ASN A 194 -4.12 -10.75 -29.40
CA ASN A 194 -5.27 -11.20 -30.18
C ASN A 194 -5.72 -12.61 -29.79
N THR A 195 -4.78 -13.53 -29.56
CA THR A 195 -5.08 -14.88 -29.10
C THR A 195 -5.71 -14.84 -27.71
N LEU A 196 -5.16 -14.04 -26.78
CA LEU A 196 -5.74 -13.91 -25.45
C LEU A 196 -7.16 -13.33 -25.50
N CYS A 197 -7.38 -12.28 -26.28
CA CYS A 197 -8.71 -11.67 -26.44
C CYS A 197 -9.71 -12.69 -27.00
N THR A 198 -9.31 -13.46 -28.01
CA THR A 198 -10.15 -14.51 -28.61
C THR A 198 -10.50 -15.60 -27.60
N GLU A 199 -9.49 -16.17 -26.93
CA GLU A 199 -9.71 -17.23 -25.93
C GLU A 199 -10.52 -16.75 -24.73
N PHE A 200 -10.34 -15.49 -24.32
CA PHE A 200 -11.12 -14.86 -23.26
C PHE A 200 -12.58 -14.69 -23.65
N ILE A 201 -12.86 -14.10 -24.83
CA ILE A 201 -14.23 -13.91 -25.33
C ILE A 201 -14.92 -15.26 -25.47
N ASP A 202 -14.22 -16.27 -26.00
CA ASP A 202 -14.73 -17.63 -26.14
C ASP A 202 -14.99 -18.29 -24.79
N TYR A 203 -14.09 -18.14 -23.81
CA TYR A 203 -14.28 -18.66 -22.46
C TYR A 203 -15.48 -18.01 -21.77
N TYR A 204 -15.58 -16.69 -21.81
CA TYR A 204 -16.68 -15.96 -21.20
C TYR A 204 -18.02 -16.35 -21.83
N THR A 205 -18.09 -16.40 -23.17
CA THR A 205 -19.31 -16.75 -23.90
C THR A 205 -19.73 -18.20 -23.65
N ASN A 206 -18.80 -19.15 -23.66
CA ASN A 206 -19.13 -20.57 -23.56
C ASN A 206 -19.28 -21.09 -22.13
N THR A 207 -18.70 -20.40 -21.14
CA THR A 207 -18.72 -20.83 -19.73
C THR A 207 -19.59 -19.90 -18.90
N VAL A 208 -19.29 -18.60 -18.85
CA VAL A 208 -20.00 -17.67 -17.97
C VAL A 208 -21.41 -17.41 -18.48
N HIS A 209 -21.55 -16.93 -19.72
CA HIS A 209 -22.85 -16.63 -20.31
C HIS A 209 -23.73 -17.88 -20.48
N LYS A 210 -23.11 -19.03 -20.77
CA LYS A 210 -23.83 -20.30 -20.83
C LYS A 210 -24.41 -20.70 -19.47
N ASN A 211 -23.63 -20.57 -18.39
CA ASN A 211 -24.12 -20.87 -17.04
C ASN A 211 -25.31 -19.96 -16.66
N GLU A 212 -25.29 -18.69 -17.04
CA GLU A 212 -26.43 -17.77 -16.86
C GLU A 212 -27.67 -18.25 -17.61
N THR A 213 -27.50 -18.66 -18.87
CA THR A 213 -28.58 -19.20 -19.71
C THR A 213 -29.13 -20.51 -19.14
N ASP A 214 -28.26 -21.39 -18.64
CA ASP A 214 -28.64 -22.65 -18.02
C ASP A 214 -29.43 -22.43 -16.71
N ALA A 215 -29.08 -21.41 -15.92
CA ALA A 215 -29.84 -21.02 -14.74
C ALA A 215 -31.25 -20.52 -15.10
N VAL A 216 -31.39 -19.70 -16.15
CA VAL A 216 -32.71 -19.27 -16.68
C VAL A 216 -33.53 -20.48 -17.12
N ASN A 217 -32.93 -21.41 -17.87
CA ASN A 217 -33.60 -22.62 -18.34
C ASN A 217 -34.05 -23.52 -17.19
N TYR A 218 -33.23 -23.67 -16.14
CA TYR A 218 -33.59 -24.40 -14.93
C TYR A 218 -34.78 -23.75 -14.23
N LEU A 219 -34.72 -22.43 -14.00
CA LEU A 219 -35.81 -21.69 -13.36
C LEU A 219 -37.09 -21.71 -14.19
N ALA A 220 -37.00 -21.67 -15.52
CA ALA A 220 -38.17 -21.80 -16.40
C ALA A 220 -38.86 -23.16 -16.25
N LYS A 221 -38.09 -24.25 -16.19
CA LYS A 221 -38.62 -25.61 -15.96
C LYS A 221 -39.25 -25.72 -14.57
N LEU A 222 -38.56 -25.23 -13.55
CA LEU A 222 -39.07 -25.23 -12.17
C LEU A 222 -40.35 -24.39 -12.04
N LEU A 223 -40.42 -23.24 -12.74
CA LEU A 223 -41.60 -22.38 -12.77
C LEU A 223 -42.81 -23.10 -13.37
N ASP A 224 -42.62 -23.82 -14.48
CA ASP A 224 -43.67 -24.64 -15.08
C ASP A 224 -44.13 -25.78 -14.16
N GLU A 225 -43.18 -26.44 -13.48
CA GLU A 225 -43.49 -27.49 -12.49
C GLU A 225 -44.32 -26.95 -11.33
N LYS A 226 -43.91 -25.82 -10.73
CA LYS A 226 -44.65 -25.18 -9.63
C LYS A 226 -46.03 -24.69 -10.08
N ARG A 227 -46.14 -24.15 -11.30
CA ARG A 227 -47.44 -23.79 -11.89
C ARG A 227 -48.37 -25.00 -12.03
N LYS A 228 -47.85 -26.14 -12.50
CA LYS A 228 -48.63 -27.39 -12.60
C LYS A 228 -49.10 -27.87 -11.23
N ILE A 229 -48.23 -27.84 -10.21
CA ILE A 229 -48.59 -28.21 -8.84
C ILE A 229 -49.71 -27.30 -8.30
N LEU A 230 -49.58 -25.98 -8.45
CA LEU A 230 -50.60 -25.02 -8.04
C LEU A 230 -51.95 -25.28 -8.73
N ASN A 231 -51.93 -25.53 -10.04
CA ASN A 231 -53.13 -25.85 -10.81
C ASN A 231 -53.77 -27.17 -10.32
N THR A 232 -52.97 -28.21 -10.06
CA THR A 232 -53.45 -29.48 -9.52
C THR A 232 -54.10 -29.28 -8.15
N LYS A 233 -53.47 -28.54 -7.23
CA LYS A 233 -54.03 -28.25 -5.90
C LYS A 233 -55.33 -27.44 -5.98
N THR A 234 -55.39 -26.49 -6.89
CA THR A 234 -56.61 -25.71 -7.15
C THR A 234 -57.72 -26.60 -7.71
N ALA A 235 -57.40 -27.50 -8.65
CA ALA A 235 -58.34 -28.45 -9.21
C ALA A 235 -58.81 -29.49 -8.18
N GLU A 236 -57.94 -29.96 -7.27
CA GLU A 236 -58.31 -30.83 -6.15
C GLU A 236 -59.39 -30.18 -5.26
N LEU A 237 -59.20 -28.91 -4.87
CA LEU A 237 -60.20 -28.17 -4.10
C LEU A 237 -61.50 -27.99 -4.89
N GLN A 238 -61.40 -27.61 -6.16
CA GLN A 238 -62.57 -27.41 -7.02
C GLN A 238 -63.37 -28.70 -7.16
N ASN A 239 -62.71 -29.83 -7.46
CA ASN A 239 -63.35 -31.14 -7.57
C ASN A 239 -63.96 -31.58 -6.25
N TYR A 240 -63.28 -31.36 -5.12
CA TYR A 240 -63.83 -31.65 -3.80
C TYR A 240 -65.11 -30.84 -3.54
N LYS A 241 -65.11 -29.55 -3.88
CA LYS A 241 -66.31 -28.70 -3.75
C LYS A 241 -67.45 -29.16 -4.67
N ILE A 242 -67.16 -29.51 -5.92
CA ILE A 242 -68.17 -29.99 -6.89
C ILE A 242 -68.77 -31.32 -6.41
N GLN A 243 -67.93 -32.31 -6.07
CA GLN A 243 -68.38 -33.65 -5.66
C GLN A 243 -69.24 -33.63 -4.40
N ASN A 244 -68.96 -32.70 -3.49
CA ASN A 244 -69.67 -32.58 -2.21
C ASN A 244 -70.73 -31.47 -2.22
N GLY A 245 -71.00 -30.82 -3.36
CA GLY A 245 -72.01 -29.76 -3.49
C GLY A 245 -71.74 -28.51 -2.64
N ILE A 246 -70.46 -28.20 -2.37
CA ILE A 246 -70.04 -27.11 -1.49
C ILE A 246 -69.87 -25.82 -2.30
N LEU A 247 -70.78 -24.87 -2.14
CA LEU A 247 -70.68 -23.54 -2.76
C LEU A 247 -70.02 -22.53 -1.82
N ASN A 248 -70.64 -22.26 -0.67
CA ASN A 248 -70.15 -21.34 0.35
C ASN A 248 -70.34 -21.94 1.75
N LEU A 249 -69.35 -22.71 2.20
CA LEU A 249 -69.43 -23.43 3.47
C LEU A 249 -69.36 -22.49 4.67
N ASP A 250 -68.59 -21.40 4.56
CA ASP A 250 -68.41 -20.42 5.63
C ASP A 250 -69.72 -19.68 5.92
N GLU A 251 -70.42 -19.20 4.88
CA GLU A 251 -71.73 -18.56 5.04
C GLU A 251 -72.79 -19.54 5.58
N GLN A 252 -72.81 -20.79 5.09
CA GLN A 252 -73.75 -21.80 5.56
C GLN A 252 -73.52 -22.17 7.02
N SER A 253 -72.26 -22.41 7.41
CA SER A 253 -71.91 -22.76 8.79
C SER A 253 -72.21 -21.62 9.75
N LYS A 254 -71.90 -20.37 9.35
CA LYS A 254 -72.23 -19.17 10.13
C LYS A 254 -73.75 -19.01 10.32
N SER A 255 -74.53 -19.15 9.25
CA SER A 255 -76.00 -19.05 9.33
C SER A 255 -76.62 -20.09 10.27
N ILE A 256 -76.16 -21.34 10.22
CA ILE A 256 -76.64 -22.40 11.14
C ILE A 256 -76.24 -22.08 12.58
N PHE A 257 -75.01 -21.62 12.80
CA PHE A 257 -74.53 -21.23 14.13
C PHE A 257 -75.36 -20.08 14.72
N ASP A 258 -75.65 -19.05 13.91
CA ASP A 258 -76.49 -17.92 14.31
C ASP A 258 -77.92 -18.40 14.69
N GLN A 259 -78.49 -19.36 13.95
CA GLN A 259 -79.76 -19.98 14.31
C GLN A 259 -79.68 -20.75 15.64
N ILE A 260 -78.64 -21.55 15.85
CA ILE A 260 -78.42 -22.27 17.13
C ILE A 260 -78.40 -21.28 18.30
N MET A 261 -77.75 -20.13 18.13
CA MET A 261 -77.70 -19.07 19.15
C MET A 261 -79.09 -18.51 19.47
N VAL A 262 -79.91 -18.21 18.45
CA VAL A 262 -81.30 -17.73 18.63
C VAL A 262 -82.16 -18.77 19.37
N PHE A 263 -82.06 -20.04 18.99
CA PHE A 263 -82.84 -21.10 19.64
C PHE A 263 -82.39 -21.34 21.09
N ASN A 264 -81.09 -21.24 21.39
CA ASN A 264 -80.58 -21.34 22.77
C ASN A 264 -81.08 -20.18 23.65
N ASP A 265 -81.12 -18.95 23.13
CA ASP A 265 -81.68 -17.80 23.84
C ASP A 265 -83.17 -18.02 24.17
N ARG A 266 -83.94 -18.49 23.19
CA ARG A 266 -85.37 -18.81 23.36
C ARG A 266 -85.60 -19.97 24.33
N LYS A 267 -84.73 -20.98 24.32
CA LYS A 267 -84.75 -22.09 25.29
C LYS A 267 -84.54 -21.56 26.70
N GLN A 268 -83.51 -20.74 26.90
CA GLN A 268 -83.21 -20.16 28.21
C GLN A 268 -84.39 -19.33 28.72
N GLN A 269 -85.04 -18.56 27.85
CA GLN A 269 -86.24 -17.81 28.21
C GLN A 269 -87.40 -18.74 28.63
N ALA A 270 -87.67 -19.80 27.86
CA ALA A 270 -88.72 -20.76 28.20
C ALA A 270 -88.41 -21.52 29.51
N GLU A 271 -87.14 -21.84 29.79
CA GLU A 271 -86.71 -22.45 31.05
C GLU A 271 -86.94 -21.51 32.25
N LYS A 272 -86.65 -20.20 32.10
CA LYS A 272 -86.98 -19.17 33.08
C LYS A 272 -88.50 -19.10 33.31
N ASP A 273 -89.29 -19.16 32.25
CA ASP A 273 -90.75 -19.13 32.33
C ASP A 273 -91.28 -20.38 33.08
N VAL A 274 -90.78 -21.58 32.77
CA VAL A 274 -91.14 -22.81 33.51
C VAL A 274 -90.81 -22.70 34.98
N ALA A 275 -89.61 -22.22 35.33
CA ALA A 275 -89.20 -22.03 36.72
C ALA A 275 -90.09 -21.01 37.45
N SER A 276 -90.37 -19.87 36.80
CA SER A 276 -91.24 -18.81 37.30
C SER A 276 -92.66 -19.30 37.57
N TYR A 277 -93.31 -19.92 36.57
CA TYR A 277 -94.67 -20.46 36.71
C TYR A 277 -94.73 -21.60 37.74
N THR A 278 -93.72 -22.46 37.80
CA THR A 278 -93.64 -23.52 38.83
C THR A 278 -93.57 -22.93 40.24
N GLY A 279 -92.77 -21.87 40.44
CA GLY A 279 -92.71 -21.13 41.69
C GLY A 279 -94.06 -20.49 42.05
N ALA A 280 -94.71 -19.84 41.09
CA ALA A 280 -96.03 -19.21 41.27
C ALA A 280 -97.11 -20.23 41.64
N ILE A 281 -97.17 -21.38 40.95
CA ILE A 281 -98.09 -22.48 41.25
C ILE A 281 -97.84 -23.04 42.66
N ARG A 282 -96.57 -23.20 43.06
CA ARG A 282 -96.22 -23.66 44.42
C ARG A 282 -96.69 -22.66 45.48
N GLY A 283 -96.45 -21.37 45.27
CA GLY A 283 -96.93 -20.31 46.16
C GLY A 283 -98.45 -20.29 46.26
N LEU A 284 -99.15 -20.56 45.17
CA LEU A 284 -100.61 -20.64 45.11
C LEU A 284 -101.15 -21.89 45.82
N ASN A 285 -100.52 -23.06 45.63
CA ASN A 285 -100.87 -24.30 46.33
C ASN A 285 -100.76 -24.17 47.86
N ASN A 286 -99.80 -23.38 48.36
CA ASN A 286 -99.64 -23.12 49.80
C ASN A 286 -100.82 -22.32 50.41
N LYS A 287 -101.65 -21.68 49.58
CA LYS A 287 -102.87 -20.97 50.03
C LYS A 287 -104.09 -21.90 50.23
N PHE A 288 -103.96 -23.19 49.93
CA PHE A 288 -105.01 -24.20 50.08
C PHE A 288 -104.65 -25.23 51.17
N THR A 289 -105.62 -25.55 52.03
CA THR A 289 -105.53 -26.62 53.03
C THR A 289 -105.43 -28.00 52.35
N PRO A 290 -104.93 -29.05 53.03
CA PRO A 290 -104.83 -30.38 52.44
C PRO A 290 -106.14 -30.93 51.87
N LYS A 291 -107.28 -30.64 52.53
CA LYS A 291 -108.61 -31.04 52.06
C LYS A 291 -109.04 -30.26 50.81
N GLU A 292 -108.81 -28.94 50.78
CA GLU A 292 -109.07 -28.10 49.61
C GLU A 292 -108.22 -28.49 48.41
N ARG A 293 -106.98 -28.95 48.61
CA ARG A 293 -106.12 -29.43 47.52
C ARG A 293 -106.68 -30.66 46.82
N GLY A 294 -107.23 -31.63 47.56
CA GLY A 294 -107.87 -32.81 46.95
C GLY A 294 -109.08 -32.45 46.08
N TYR A 295 -109.90 -31.49 46.53
CA TYR A 295 -110.99 -30.95 45.71
C TYR A 295 -110.47 -30.18 44.49
N LEU A 296 -109.45 -29.34 44.69
CA LEU A 296 -108.81 -28.58 43.61
C LEU A 296 -108.24 -29.49 42.53
N GLU A 297 -107.53 -30.56 42.89
CA GLU A 297 -107.00 -31.55 41.95
C GLU A 297 -108.11 -32.23 41.16
N SER A 298 -109.23 -32.59 41.82
CA SER A 298 -110.39 -33.18 41.14
C SER A 298 -111.09 -32.19 40.19
N ALA A 299 -111.14 -30.90 40.54
CA ALA A 299 -111.70 -29.85 39.71
C ALA A 299 -110.80 -29.59 38.50
N VAL A 300 -109.50 -29.41 38.73
CA VAL A 300 -108.46 -29.25 37.69
C VAL A 300 -108.47 -30.43 36.72
N ALA A 301 -108.65 -31.67 37.18
CA ALA A 301 -108.77 -32.83 36.30
C ALA A 301 -109.95 -32.74 35.32
N LYS A 302 -111.10 -32.24 35.76
CA LYS A 302 -112.28 -32.02 34.90
C LYS A 302 -112.06 -30.86 33.92
N TYR A 303 -111.41 -29.78 34.38
CA TYR A 303 -111.01 -28.68 33.50
C TYR A 303 -110.07 -29.16 32.41
N ASN A 304 -109.06 -29.95 32.78
CA ASN A 304 -108.11 -30.53 31.83
C ASN A 304 -108.85 -31.31 30.75
N GLN A 305 -109.81 -32.18 31.09
CA GLN A 305 -110.62 -32.90 30.09
C GLN A 305 -111.41 -31.96 29.15
N ALA A 306 -111.94 -30.84 29.65
CA ALA A 306 -112.72 -29.89 28.86
C ALA A 306 -111.87 -29.04 27.89
N ILE A 307 -110.59 -28.83 28.23
CA ILE A 307 -109.70 -27.94 27.46
C ILE A 307 -108.57 -28.68 26.73
N THR A 308 -108.43 -30.00 26.92
CA THR A 308 -107.36 -30.83 26.32
C THR A 308 -107.26 -30.61 24.81
N ASN A 309 -108.38 -30.58 24.08
CA ASN A 309 -108.38 -30.38 22.63
C ASN A 309 -107.74 -29.04 22.21
N THR A 310 -108.02 -27.96 22.94
CA THR A 310 -107.44 -26.63 22.66
C THR A 310 -105.96 -26.59 23.07
N GLN A 311 -105.58 -27.28 24.15
CA GLN A 311 -104.18 -27.43 24.57
C GLN A 311 -103.35 -28.21 23.53
N ASP A 312 -103.88 -29.30 22.99
CA ASP A 312 -103.22 -30.07 21.93
C ASP A 312 -103.04 -29.23 20.66
N GLN A 313 -104.05 -28.45 20.29
CA GLN A 313 -103.94 -27.50 19.17
C GLN A 313 -102.87 -26.43 19.42
N LEU A 314 -102.75 -25.95 20.67
CA LEU A 314 -101.68 -25.02 21.05
C LEU A 314 -100.30 -25.66 20.95
N HIS A 315 -100.13 -26.90 21.39
CA HIS A 315 -98.87 -27.63 21.23
C HIS A 315 -98.48 -27.81 19.77
N ILE A 316 -99.41 -28.25 18.92
CA ILE A 316 -99.16 -28.43 17.48
C ILE A 316 -98.76 -27.10 16.83
N LEU A 317 -99.46 -26.01 17.18
CA LEU A 317 -99.18 -24.69 16.63
C LEU A 317 -97.86 -24.11 17.17
N ASN A 318 -97.53 -24.35 18.43
CA ASN A 318 -96.27 -23.95 19.04
C ASN A 318 -95.08 -24.71 18.45
N ASP A 319 -95.20 -26.01 18.25
CA ASP A 319 -94.20 -26.82 17.55
C ASP A 319 -93.96 -26.25 16.13
N ARG A 320 -95.01 -25.81 15.43
CA ARG A 320 -94.89 -25.16 14.11
C ARG A 320 -94.21 -23.79 14.20
N TYR A 321 -94.58 -22.96 15.18
CA TYR A 321 -93.97 -21.66 15.42
C TYR A 321 -92.46 -21.78 15.68
N VAL A 322 -92.05 -22.70 16.54
CA VAL A 322 -90.64 -22.96 16.82
C VAL A 322 -89.92 -23.45 15.56
N ARG A 323 -90.46 -24.45 14.85
CA ARG A 323 -89.85 -25.00 13.61
C ARG A 323 -89.72 -23.97 12.48
N SER A 324 -90.59 -22.97 12.45
CA SER A 324 -90.51 -21.88 11.46
C SER A 324 -89.38 -20.88 11.73
N GLY A 325 -88.65 -21.01 12.84
CA GLY A 325 -87.70 -19.99 13.28
C GLY A 325 -88.39 -18.78 13.90
N PHE A 326 -89.50 -19.01 14.61
CA PHE A 326 -90.28 -17.98 15.30
C PHE A 326 -91.00 -16.99 14.38
N ASP A 327 -91.68 -17.49 13.33
CA ASP A 327 -92.48 -16.65 12.40
C ASP A 327 -93.54 -15.82 13.17
N PRO A 328 -93.49 -14.48 13.09
CA PRO A 328 -94.46 -13.59 13.74
C PRO A 328 -95.92 -13.89 13.38
N LYS A 329 -96.21 -14.41 12.17
CA LYS A 329 -97.58 -14.74 11.75
C LYS A 329 -98.16 -15.90 12.57
N LEU A 330 -97.33 -16.90 12.89
CA LEU A 330 -97.74 -18.03 13.72
C LEU A 330 -97.88 -17.62 15.18
N LYS A 331 -97.11 -16.63 15.65
CA LYS A 331 -97.27 -16.06 16.99
C LYS A 331 -98.65 -15.43 17.18
N VAL A 332 -99.16 -14.68 16.20
CA VAL A 332 -100.52 -14.11 16.25
C VAL A 332 -101.59 -15.20 16.39
N ALA A 333 -101.47 -16.29 15.62
CA ALA A 333 -102.39 -17.42 15.72
C ALA A 333 -102.29 -18.13 17.09
N LEU A 334 -101.07 -18.27 17.63
CA LEU A 334 -100.83 -18.84 18.95
C LEU A 334 -101.51 -18.00 20.04
N ASP A 335 -101.37 -16.68 19.98
CA ASP A 335 -101.97 -15.75 20.94
C ASP A 335 -103.50 -15.76 20.85
N SER A 336 -104.06 -15.81 19.63
CA SER A 336 -105.51 -15.96 19.44
C SER A 336 -106.05 -17.25 20.06
N LEU A 337 -105.34 -18.37 19.88
CA LEU A 337 -105.76 -19.65 20.44
C LEU A 337 -105.58 -19.69 21.97
N SER A 338 -104.53 -19.06 22.49
CA SER A 338 -104.30 -18.88 23.94
C SER A 338 -105.40 -18.05 24.60
N ASN A 339 -105.85 -16.97 23.94
CA ASN A 339 -106.98 -16.15 24.41
C ASN A 339 -108.30 -16.93 24.41
N ARG A 340 -108.53 -17.76 23.38
CA ARG A 340 -109.69 -18.65 23.34
C ARG A 340 -109.65 -19.66 24.48
N LEU A 341 -108.49 -20.26 24.75
CA LEU A 341 -108.31 -21.17 25.89
C LEU A 341 -108.57 -20.47 27.22
N THR A 342 -108.06 -19.25 27.40
CA THR A 342 -108.32 -18.42 28.59
C THR A 342 -109.82 -18.16 28.77
N THR A 343 -110.54 -17.87 27.69
CA THR A 343 -112.00 -17.69 27.72
C THR A 343 -112.73 -18.98 28.09
N GLN A 344 -112.30 -20.13 27.59
CA GLN A 344 -112.84 -21.44 27.95
C GLN A 344 -112.62 -21.77 29.43
N ILE A 345 -111.43 -21.45 29.97
CA ILE A 345 -111.12 -21.60 31.40
C ILE A 345 -112.08 -20.75 32.24
N ASN A 346 -112.31 -19.50 31.83
CA ASN A 346 -113.23 -18.58 32.52
C ASN A 346 -114.69 -19.09 32.49
N GLN A 347 -115.20 -19.52 31.34
CA GLN A 347 -116.57 -20.02 31.19
C GLN A 347 -116.82 -21.32 31.95
N THR A 348 -115.81 -22.19 32.02
CA THR A 348 -115.92 -23.47 32.71
C THR A 348 -115.95 -23.27 34.23
N SER A 349 -115.37 -22.16 34.74
CA SER A 349 -115.39 -21.76 36.16
C SER A 349 -116.80 -21.53 36.71
N ASP A 350 -117.70 -20.98 35.90
CA ASP A 350 -119.06 -20.60 36.34
C ASP A 350 -120.00 -21.81 36.52
N LYS A 351 -119.59 -23.00 36.07
CA LYS A 351 -120.44 -24.21 36.05
C LYS A 351 -120.34 -25.08 37.31
N TYR A 352 -119.41 -24.79 38.22
CA TYR A 352 -119.10 -25.63 39.40
C TYR A 352 -119.39 -24.94 40.74
N ILE A 353 -120.53 -24.26 40.83
CA ILE A 353 -120.97 -23.43 41.97
C ILE A 353 -121.21 -24.22 43.28
N SER A 354 -121.36 -25.56 43.23
CA SER A 354 -121.59 -26.39 44.41
C SER A 354 -120.29 -26.90 45.07
N SER A 355 -119.27 -26.06 45.22
CA SER A 355 -117.94 -26.43 45.76
C SER A 355 -117.68 -25.83 47.15
N PRO A 356 -117.03 -26.54 48.09
CA PRO A 356 -116.57 -26.00 49.38
C PRO A 356 -115.45 -24.94 49.27
N LEU A 357 -115.13 -24.46 48.07
CA LEU A 357 -114.10 -23.45 47.75
C LEU A 357 -114.67 -22.04 47.54
N THR A 358 -115.90 -21.78 47.98
CA THR A 358 -116.62 -20.51 47.79
C THR A 358 -115.76 -19.31 48.23
N GLY A 359 -115.44 -18.41 47.29
CA GLY A 359 -114.58 -17.24 47.51
C GLY A 359 -113.11 -17.39 47.10
N LYS A 360 -112.67 -18.56 46.60
CA LYS A 360 -111.31 -18.80 46.08
C LYS A 360 -111.25 -19.06 44.57
N ASP A 361 -112.33 -18.79 43.85
CA ASP A 361 -112.47 -19.10 42.41
C ASP A 361 -111.42 -18.42 41.53
N GLU A 362 -111.05 -17.18 41.86
CA GLU A 362 -110.00 -16.44 41.14
C GLU A 362 -108.63 -17.10 41.30
N LEU A 363 -108.33 -17.65 42.49
CA LEU A 363 -107.09 -18.38 42.73
C LEU A 363 -107.06 -19.71 41.96
N VAL A 364 -108.22 -20.35 41.78
CA VAL A 364 -108.33 -21.57 40.96
C VAL A 364 -108.09 -21.25 39.48
N ARG A 365 -108.72 -20.19 38.94
CA ARG A 365 -108.47 -19.73 37.56
C ARG A 365 -107.02 -19.35 37.33
N GLN A 366 -106.44 -18.58 38.25
CA GLN A 366 -105.03 -18.19 38.20
C GLN A 366 -104.12 -19.42 38.20
N LYS A 367 -104.43 -20.46 38.98
CA LYS A 367 -103.66 -21.70 38.98
C LYS A 367 -103.73 -22.41 37.64
N ILE A 368 -104.92 -22.58 37.08
CA ILE A 368 -105.11 -23.24 35.78
C ILE A 368 -104.38 -22.48 34.68
N GLY A 369 -104.47 -21.14 34.66
CA GLY A 369 -103.73 -20.30 33.71
C GLY A 369 -102.20 -20.46 33.84
N LEU A 370 -101.68 -20.50 35.07
CA LEU A 370 -100.25 -20.76 35.30
C LEU A 370 -99.84 -22.18 34.91
N GLU A 371 -100.69 -23.19 35.13
CA GLU A 371 -100.41 -24.57 34.72
C GLU A 371 -100.37 -24.71 33.20
N VAL A 372 -101.29 -24.05 32.48
CA VAL A 372 -101.29 -23.96 31.01
C VAL A 372 -100.04 -23.23 30.52
N ASN A 373 -99.70 -22.08 31.10
CA ASN A 373 -98.51 -21.32 30.69
C ASN A 373 -97.21 -22.09 30.95
N ARG A 374 -97.12 -22.80 32.09
CA ARG A 374 -96.01 -23.70 32.40
C ARG A 374 -95.91 -24.82 31.39
N ASP A 375 -97.03 -25.47 31.07
CA ASP A 375 -97.06 -26.56 30.09
C ASP A 375 -96.70 -26.09 28.68
N MET A 376 -97.16 -24.91 28.26
CA MET A 376 -96.75 -24.26 27.01
C MET A 376 -95.26 -23.96 26.96
N ALA A 377 -94.68 -23.45 28.05
CA ALA A 377 -93.25 -23.22 28.15
C ALA A 377 -92.46 -24.56 28.12
N GLN A 378 -92.96 -25.61 28.76
CA GLN A 378 -92.38 -26.96 28.70
C GLN A 378 -92.46 -27.57 27.29
N ASN A 379 -93.59 -27.42 26.60
CA ASN A 379 -93.73 -27.83 25.19
C ASN A 379 -92.77 -27.02 24.29
N SER A 380 -92.63 -25.71 24.52
CA SER A 380 -91.66 -24.87 23.80
C SER A 380 -90.23 -25.38 23.98
N ILE A 381 -89.81 -25.74 25.20
CA ILE A 381 -88.50 -26.36 25.45
C ILE A 381 -88.34 -27.66 24.66
N ARG A 382 -89.36 -28.53 24.65
CA ARG A 382 -89.34 -29.79 23.87
C ARG A 382 -89.21 -29.52 22.38
N ALA A 383 -89.98 -28.58 21.83
CA ALA A 383 -89.92 -28.20 20.43
C ALA A 383 -88.56 -27.58 20.06
N ILE A 384 -88.04 -26.68 20.90
CA ILE A 384 -86.75 -26.01 20.70
C ILE A 384 -85.60 -27.02 20.76
N ASN A 385 -85.60 -27.96 21.71
CA ASN A 385 -84.58 -29.01 21.79
C ASN A 385 -84.56 -29.85 20.50
N ARG A 386 -85.72 -30.25 19.96
CA ARG A 386 -85.77 -30.98 18.68
C ARG A 386 -85.15 -30.16 17.54
N SER A 387 -85.47 -28.87 17.44
CA SER A 387 -84.88 -28.00 16.42
C SER A 387 -83.37 -27.77 16.64
N LEU A 388 -82.92 -27.65 17.90
CA LEU A 388 -81.50 -27.58 18.23
C LEU A 388 -80.77 -28.86 17.87
N ASP A 389 -81.36 -30.03 18.12
CA ASP A 389 -80.78 -31.32 17.74
C ASP A 389 -80.65 -31.44 16.21
N GLU A 390 -81.67 -31.02 15.46
CA GLU A 390 -81.64 -30.95 13.99
C GLU A 390 -80.56 -29.99 13.48
N LEU A 391 -80.45 -28.78 14.05
CA LEU A 391 -79.44 -27.79 13.68
C LEU A 391 -78.03 -28.24 14.04
N ASN A 392 -77.82 -28.83 15.22
CA ASN A 392 -76.54 -29.37 15.65
C ASN A 392 -76.11 -30.55 14.78
N ALA A 393 -77.03 -31.43 14.39
CA ALA A 393 -76.74 -32.53 13.47
C ALA A 393 -76.30 -32.00 12.09
N LYS A 394 -77.01 -31.00 11.56
CA LYS A 394 -76.62 -30.30 10.33
C LYS A 394 -75.25 -29.63 10.47
N PHE A 395 -75.01 -28.87 11.54
CA PHE A 395 -73.72 -28.21 11.78
C PHE A 395 -72.58 -29.23 11.89
N LYS A 396 -72.78 -30.32 12.65
CA LYS A 396 -71.80 -31.40 12.81
C LYS A 396 -71.47 -32.09 11.47
N SER A 397 -72.43 -32.22 10.56
CA SER A 397 -72.16 -32.75 9.22
C SER A 397 -71.31 -31.82 8.35
N LEU A 398 -71.23 -30.52 8.65
CA LEU A 398 -70.40 -29.56 7.90
C LEU A 398 -68.93 -29.56 8.34
N VAL A 399 -68.64 -29.92 9.59
CA VAL A 399 -67.30 -29.85 10.20
C VAL A 399 -66.23 -30.61 9.39
N PRO A 400 -66.44 -31.86 8.91
CA PRO A 400 -65.43 -32.56 8.12
C PRO A 400 -65.11 -31.86 6.79
N PHE A 401 -66.12 -31.25 6.17
CA PHE A 401 -65.95 -30.49 4.92
C PHE A 401 -65.13 -29.21 5.17
N ASP A 402 -65.37 -28.50 6.27
CA ASP A 402 -64.64 -27.27 6.63
C ASP A 402 -63.17 -27.55 6.88
N ALA A 403 -62.89 -28.59 7.68
CA ALA A 403 -61.52 -29.01 7.95
C ALA A 403 -60.76 -29.34 6.65
N ARG A 404 -61.41 -30.05 5.71
CA ARG A 404 -60.77 -30.43 4.45
C ARG A 404 -60.59 -29.26 3.48
N VAL A 405 -61.58 -28.37 3.37
CA VAL A 405 -61.48 -27.14 2.58
C VAL A 405 -60.33 -26.27 3.10
N LYS A 406 -60.18 -26.13 4.42
CA LYS A 406 -59.05 -25.40 5.03
C LYS A 406 -57.70 -26.03 4.71
N THR A 407 -57.58 -27.36 4.75
CA THR A 407 -56.35 -28.06 4.32
C THR A 407 -56.02 -27.75 2.86
N TYR A 408 -56.99 -27.84 1.96
CA TYR A 408 -56.76 -27.52 0.54
C TYR A 408 -56.36 -26.06 0.33
N ASN A 409 -57.02 -25.11 1.01
CA ASN A 409 -56.64 -23.69 0.93
C ASN A 409 -55.21 -23.46 1.42
N TYR A 410 -54.79 -24.15 2.49
CA TYR A 410 -53.42 -24.08 3.00
C TYR A 410 -52.40 -24.65 2.00
N ASP A 411 -52.69 -25.82 1.40
CA ASP A 411 -51.86 -26.40 0.34
C ASP A 411 -51.73 -25.45 -0.88
N ILE A 412 -52.82 -24.78 -1.26
CA ILE A 412 -52.83 -23.79 -2.35
C ILE A 412 -52.00 -22.56 -1.99
N ASP A 413 -52.09 -22.05 -0.76
CA ASP A 413 -51.29 -20.90 -0.31
C ASP A 413 -49.78 -21.21 -0.35
N ILE A 414 -49.38 -22.40 0.11
CA ILE A 414 -47.99 -22.87 0.00
C ILE A 414 -47.58 -22.95 -1.47
N ALA A 415 -48.36 -23.65 -2.30
CA ALA A 415 -48.04 -23.80 -3.72
C ALA A 415 -47.96 -22.45 -4.46
N SER A 416 -48.82 -21.49 -4.08
CA SER A 416 -48.81 -20.14 -4.64
C SER A 416 -47.57 -19.37 -4.22
N LYS A 417 -47.17 -19.44 -2.95
CA LYS A 417 -45.93 -18.81 -2.47
C LYS A 417 -44.69 -19.38 -3.14
N GLU A 418 -44.61 -20.70 -3.27
CA GLU A 418 -43.51 -21.36 -3.98
C GLU A 418 -43.47 -20.95 -5.46
N TYR A 419 -44.62 -20.89 -6.13
CA TYR A 419 -44.71 -20.42 -7.51
C TYR A 419 -44.24 -18.97 -7.65
N LEU A 420 -44.68 -18.06 -6.77
CA LEU A 420 -44.31 -16.64 -6.81
C LEU A 420 -42.82 -16.42 -6.51
N ASP A 421 -42.24 -17.16 -5.57
CA ASP A 421 -40.79 -17.09 -5.29
C ASP A 421 -39.97 -17.50 -6.52
N VAL A 422 -40.34 -18.61 -7.16
CA VAL A 422 -39.68 -19.08 -8.39
C VAL A 422 -39.92 -18.10 -9.55
N LEU A 423 -41.11 -17.51 -9.67
CA LEU A 423 -41.41 -16.51 -10.69
C LEU A 423 -40.53 -15.26 -10.54
N ASN A 424 -40.39 -14.76 -9.31
CA ASN A 424 -39.55 -13.60 -9.03
C ASN A 424 -38.08 -13.88 -9.32
N LYS A 425 -37.56 -15.04 -8.88
CA LYS A 425 -36.20 -15.48 -9.21
C LYS A 425 -36.00 -15.65 -10.70
N TYR A 426 -36.94 -16.29 -11.40
CA TYR A 426 -36.91 -16.44 -12.85
C TYR A 426 -36.85 -15.08 -13.55
N ASN A 427 -37.73 -14.14 -13.20
CA ASN A 427 -37.74 -12.81 -13.81
C ASN A 427 -36.42 -12.05 -13.55
N GLN A 428 -35.90 -12.09 -12.32
CA GLN A 428 -34.64 -11.44 -11.98
C GLN A 428 -33.46 -12.04 -12.77
N THR A 429 -33.29 -13.36 -12.77
CA THR A 429 -32.21 -14.03 -13.49
C THR A 429 -32.36 -13.90 -15.00
N ASN A 430 -33.59 -13.94 -15.54
CA ASN A 430 -33.85 -13.76 -16.96
C ASN A 430 -33.52 -12.34 -17.44
N LEU A 431 -33.82 -11.32 -16.63
CA LEU A 431 -33.42 -9.95 -16.91
C LEU A 431 -31.89 -9.81 -16.92
N GLN A 432 -31.19 -10.35 -15.92
CA GLN A 432 -29.72 -10.35 -15.86
C GLN A 432 -29.10 -11.06 -17.09
N SER A 433 -29.63 -12.21 -17.49
CA SER A 433 -29.16 -12.94 -18.67
C SER A 433 -29.47 -12.23 -20.00
N THR A 434 -30.61 -11.52 -20.10
CA THR A 434 -30.98 -10.77 -21.32
C THR A 434 -30.06 -9.57 -21.55
N PHE A 435 -29.65 -8.92 -20.46
CA PHE A 435 -28.70 -7.80 -20.45
C PHE A 435 -27.30 -8.27 -20.02
N SER A 436 -26.86 -9.43 -20.50
CA SER A 436 -25.52 -9.95 -20.21
C SER A 436 -24.41 -9.11 -20.88
N ILE A 437 -23.19 -9.21 -20.35
CA ILE A 437 -22.00 -8.54 -20.89
C ILE A 437 -21.74 -9.06 -22.31
N LYS A 438 -21.65 -8.14 -23.28
CA LYS A 438 -21.36 -8.47 -24.68
C LYS A 438 -19.94 -8.08 -25.01
N LEU A 439 -19.02 -8.99 -24.73
CA LEU A 439 -17.61 -8.78 -25.03
C LEU A 439 -17.38 -8.76 -26.54
N ARG A 440 -16.78 -7.68 -27.03
CA ARG A 440 -16.33 -7.58 -28.43
C ARG A 440 -14.96 -6.93 -28.49
N GLN A 441 -14.02 -7.59 -29.18
CA GLN A 441 -12.77 -6.95 -29.55
C GLN A 441 -13.07 -5.88 -30.61
N VAL A 442 -12.97 -4.60 -30.23
CA VAL A 442 -13.30 -3.47 -31.12
C VAL A 442 -12.09 -2.99 -31.90
N GLU A 443 -10.91 -3.10 -31.31
CA GLU A 443 -9.64 -2.77 -31.94
C GLU A 443 -8.69 -3.96 -31.80
N PRO A 444 -8.38 -4.69 -32.88
CA PRO A 444 -7.43 -5.80 -32.83
C PRO A 444 -6.00 -5.29 -32.68
N ALA A 445 -5.16 -6.06 -31.98
CA ALA A 445 -3.76 -5.71 -31.79
C ALA A 445 -3.00 -5.79 -33.11
N MET A 446 -2.29 -4.73 -33.46
CA MET A 446 -1.43 -4.68 -34.64
C MET A 446 0.05 -4.67 -34.24
N PRO A 447 0.95 -5.22 -35.08
CA PRO A 447 2.40 -5.07 -34.88
C PRO A 447 2.79 -3.59 -34.99
N GLU A 448 3.12 -2.95 -33.86
CA GLU A 448 3.50 -1.53 -33.82
C GLU A 448 5.02 -1.33 -34.00
N THR A 449 5.43 -0.07 -34.11
CA THR A 449 6.85 0.32 -34.13
C THR A 449 7.49 0.16 -32.76
N ALA A 450 8.81 -0.06 -32.73
CA ALA A 450 9.56 -0.17 -31.48
C ALA A 450 9.35 1.05 -30.58
N GLU A 451 9.18 0.81 -29.28
CA GLU A 451 9.14 1.90 -28.31
C GLU A 451 10.46 2.70 -28.34
N PRO A 452 10.40 4.02 -28.07
CA PRO A 452 11.60 4.84 -27.95
C PRO A 452 12.56 4.26 -26.92
N SER A 453 13.65 3.70 -27.43
CA SER A 453 14.58 2.96 -26.57
C SER A 453 15.19 3.93 -25.54
N LYS A 454 15.11 3.60 -24.25
CA LYS A 454 15.76 4.39 -23.17
C LYS A 454 17.30 4.25 -23.19
N LYS A 455 17.86 3.71 -24.28
CA LYS A 455 19.28 3.44 -24.47
C LYS A 455 20.11 4.72 -24.34
N MET A 456 19.68 5.79 -25.01
CA MET A 456 20.35 7.11 -24.93
C MET A 456 20.31 7.70 -23.52
N LEU A 457 19.17 7.57 -22.83
CA LEU A 457 19.03 8.02 -21.44
C LEU A 457 20.01 7.27 -20.52
N LEU A 458 20.07 5.94 -20.62
CA LEU A 458 20.99 5.11 -19.82
C LEU A 458 22.46 5.46 -20.08
N THR A 459 22.85 5.67 -21.34
CA THR A 459 24.22 6.05 -21.71
C THR A 459 24.61 7.42 -21.14
N VAL A 460 23.71 8.41 -21.22
CA VAL A 460 23.96 9.76 -20.67
C VAL A 460 24.08 9.71 -19.14
N VAL A 461 23.20 8.98 -18.46
CA VAL A 461 23.24 8.82 -17.00
C VAL A 461 24.55 8.17 -16.55
N ALA A 462 25.05 7.15 -17.26
CA ALA A 462 26.33 6.52 -16.95
C ALA A 462 27.51 7.50 -17.04
N GLY A 463 27.52 8.36 -18.07
CA GLY A 463 28.53 9.42 -18.23
C GLY A 463 28.49 10.46 -17.11
N VAL A 464 27.28 10.95 -16.77
CA VAL A 464 27.11 11.91 -15.66
C VAL A 464 27.57 11.30 -14.34
N LEU A 465 27.21 10.04 -14.07
CA LEU A 465 27.62 9.37 -12.84
C LEU A 465 29.15 9.20 -12.76
N ALA A 466 29.80 8.83 -13.87
CA ALA A 466 31.26 8.75 -13.93
C ALA A 466 31.93 10.10 -13.67
N PHE A 467 31.36 11.20 -14.20
CA PHE A 467 31.86 12.55 -13.93
C PHE A 467 31.78 12.89 -12.44
N VAL A 468 30.63 12.64 -11.81
CA VAL A 468 30.43 12.89 -10.37
C VAL A 468 31.41 12.08 -9.54
N ILE A 469 31.61 10.79 -9.84
CA ILE A 469 32.59 9.94 -9.14
C ILE A 469 34.01 10.52 -9.27
N CYS A 470 34.41 10.98 -10.45
CA CYS A 470 35.73 11.57 -10.64
C CYS A 470 35.91 12.83 -9.78
N VAL A 471 34.90 13.71 -9.72
CA VAL A 471 34.93 14.90 -8.85
C VAL A 471 35.07 14.49 -7.39
N VAL A 472 34.32 13.49 -6.93
CA VAL A 472 34.39 12.99 -5.55
C VAL A 472 35.76 12.39 -5.23
N VAL A 473 36.33 11.57 -6.11
CA VAL A 473 37.66 10.98 -5.90
C VAL A 473 38.75 12.06 -5.84
N LEU A 474 38.68 13.06 -6.73
CA LEU A 474 39.59 14.20 -6.68
C LEU A 474 39.40 15.04 -5.42
N PHE A 475 38.16 15.19 -4.95
CA PHE A 475 37.86 15.87 -3.70
C PHE A 475 38.47 15.14 -2.50
N ILE A 476 38.32 13.81 -2.43
CA ILE A 476 38.92 13.00 -1.36
C ILE A 476 40.45 13.19 -1.38
N GLY A 477 41.09 13.04 -2.54
CA GLY A 477 42.54 13.23 -2.65
C GLY A 477 43.02 14.63 -2.26
N TRP A 478 42.20 15.66 -2.50
CA TRP A 478 42.48 17.04 -2.08
C TRP A 478 42.24 17.25 -0.57
N PHE A 479 41.15 16.71 -0.03
CA PHE A 479 40.75 16.88 1.36
C PHE A 479 41.76 16.26 2.33
N PHE A 480 42.42 15.18 1.93
CA PHE A 480 43.46 14.51 2.73
C PHE A 480 44.90 14.99 2.42
N ASP A 481 45.09 16.03 1.61
CA ASP A 481 46.41 16.58 1.31
C ASP A 481 46.89 17.52 2.43
N ASP A 482 47.79 17.00 3.27
CA ASP A 482 48.31 17.69 4.46
C ASP A 482 49.60 18.50 4.23
N THR A 483 49.91 18.87 2.98
CA THR A 483 51.12 19.62 2.66
C THR A 483 50.96 21.12 2.88
N ILE A 484 52.04 21.80 3.30
CA ILE A 484 52.09 23.26 3.51
C ILE A 484 52.44 23.91 2.18
N LYS A 485 51.51 24.69 1.62
CA LYS A 485 51.70 25.32 0.30
C LYS A 485 51.85 26.82 0.43
N GLU A 486 51.07 27.43 1.31
CA GLU A 486 51.05 28.86 1.50
C GLU A 486 51.74 29.29 2.81
N PRO A 487 52.31 30.51 2.85
CA PRO A 487 52.81 31.17 4.07
C PRO A 487 51.91 30.99 5.30
N ASN A 488 50.60 31.20 5.12
CA ASN A 488 49.62 31.12 6.20
C ASN A 488 49.43 29.69 6.74
N ASP A 489 49.63 28.66 5.93
CA ASP A 489 49.52 27.26 6.36
C ASP A 489 50.59 26.94 7.39
N LEU A 490 51.82 27.42 7.16
CA LEU A 490 52.96 27.20 8.05
C LEU A 490 52.74 27.88 9.41
N VAL A 491 52.26 29.13 9.41
CA VAL A 491 51.95 29.88 10.63
C VAL A 491 50.84 29.18 11.42
N LYS A 492 49.74 28.79 10.75
CA LYS A 492 48.61 28.10 11.41
C LYS A 492 49.01 26.75 12.01
N ARG A 493 49.85 25.98 11.32
CA ARG A 493 50.24 24.63 11.76
C ARG A 493 51.33 24.62 12.83
N THR A 494 52.22 25.63 12.83
CA THR A 494 53.35 25.69 13.79
C THR A 494 53.11 26.62 14.97
N HIS A 495 52.18 27.59 14.83
CA HIS A 495 51.95 28.70 15.76
C HIS A 495 53.21 29.54 16.02
N LEU A 496 54.07 29.65 15.00
CA LEU A 496 55.30 30.42 15.04
C LEU A 496 55.30 31.49 13.95
N PRO A 497 56.01 32.62 14.15
CA PRO A 497 56.02 33.71 13.19
C PRO A 497 56.70 33.30 11.87
N LEU A 498 56.24 33.89 10.77
CA LEU A 498 56.87 33.80 9.45
C LEU A 498 57.51 35.15 9.13
N LEU A 499 58.78 35.16 8.75
CA LEU A 499 59.49 36.36 8.32
C LEU A 499 59.34 36.63 6.84
N SER A 500 59.49 35.59 6.02
CA SER A 500 59.41 35.74 4.56
C SER A 500 59.08 34.42 3.88
N HIS A 501 58.75 34.49 2.60
CA HIS A 501 58.82 33.36 1.70
C HIS A 501 59.82 33.66 0.58
N LEU A 502 60.36 32.61 -0.04
CA LEU A 502 61.28 32.69 -1.16
C LEU A 502 60.81 31.75 -2.26
N ASN A 503 60.81 32.21 -3.51
CA ASN A 503 60.40 31.40 -4.64
C ASN A 503 61.48 30.42 -5.10
N LEU A 504 61.06 29.34 -5.75
CA LEU A 504 61.98 28.38 -6.34
C LEU A 504 62.78 29.04 -7.47
N VAL A 505 64.11 28.88 -7.39
CA VAL A 505 65.07 29.27 -8.42
C VAL A 505 65.89 28.05 -8.85
N GLU A 506 66.12 27.92 -10.15
CA GLU A 506 66.97 26.88 -10.74
C GLU A 506 68.28 27.54 -11.21
N GLY A 507 69.44 27.00 -10.85
CA GLY A 507 70.74 27.58 -11.21
C GLY A 507 71.90 27.10 -10.33
N SER A 508 73.12 27.57 -10.61
CA SER A 508 74.30 27.29 -9.80
C SER A 508 74.36 28.17 -8.54
N LEU A 509 75.03 27.68 -7.49
CA LEU A 509 75.30 28.40 -6.24
C LEU A 509 76.36 29.53 -6.38
N ASP A 510 76.81 29.84 -7.60
CA ASP A 510 77.82 30.87 -7.86
C ASP A 510 77.19 32.27 -7.70
N LEU A 511 77.51 32.92 -6.58
CA LEU A 511 76.97 34.20 -6.13
C LEU A 511 77.08 35.33 -7.16
N ARG A 512 78.17 35.37 -7.95
CA ARG A 512 78.34 36.42 -8.96
C ARG A 512 77.39 36.20 -10.11
N LYS A 513 77.23 34.95 -10.58
CA LYS A 513 76.31 34.59 -11.66
C LYS A 513 74.83 34.61 -11.26
N LEU A 514 74.52 34.37 -9.97
CA LEU A 514 73.17 34.48 -9.42
C LEU A 514 72.64 35.93 -9.43
N TRP A 515 73.54 36.91 -9.19
CA TRP A 515 73.16 38.31 -9.06
C TRP A 515 73.46 39.18 -10.29
N ASP A 516 74.35 38.75 -11.18
CA ASP A 516 74.65 39.41 -12.46
C ASP A 516 73.44 39.36 -13.43
N VAL A 517 73.43 40.32 -14.35
CA VAL A 517 72.27 40.83 -15.11
C VAL A 517 71.88 39.86 -16.23
N GLU A 518 70.58 39.83 -16.56
CA GLU A 518 69.87 38.95 -17.52
C GLU A 518 69.52 37.53 -17.04
N ASN A 519 68.62 37.36 -16.07
CA ASN A 519 67.92 36.08 -15.90
C ASN A 519 66.50 36.20 -15.34
N ARG A 520 65.59 35.48 -16.01
CA ARG A 520 64.16 35.12 -15.78
C ARG A 520 63.44 35.78 -14.58
N ASP A 521 62.18 36.19 -14.78
CA ASP A 521 61.30 36.83 -13.77
C ASP A 521 61.35 36.21 -12.36
N LYS A 522 61.52 34.88 -12.26
CA LYS A 522 61.68 34.16 -10.98
C LYS A 522 62.92 34.58 -10.18
N MET A 523 64.05 34.86 -10.83
CA MET A 523 65.27 35.29 -10.16
C MET A 523 65.16 36.74 -9.67
N ARG A 524 64.48 37.62 -10.43
CA ARG A 524 64.18 38.99 -9.98
C ARG A 524 63.35 38.96 -8.70
N LEU A 525 62.26 38.18 -8.69
CA LEU A 525 61.42 38.01 -7.52
C LEU A 525 62.21 37.47 -6.32
N PHE A 526 63.09 36.47 -6.54
CA PHE A 526 63.92 35.92 -5.47
C PHE A 526 64.85 36.97 -4.85
N LYS A 527 65.44 37.86 -5.67
CA LYS A 527 66.26 38.98 -5.17
C LYS A 527 65.45 39.98 -4.35
N GLU A 528 64.24 40.31 -4.79
CA GLU A 528 63.32 41.20 -4.05
C GLU A 528 62.89 40.59 -2.72
N LEU A 529 62.47 39.32 -2.71
CA LEU A 529 62.11 38.59 -1.51
C LEU A 529 63.31 38.41 -0.55
N THR A 530 64.53 38.21 -1.08
CA THR A 530 65.76 38.16 -0.26
C THR A 530 66.07 39.51 0.39
N ARG A 531 65.81 40.64 -0.30
CA ARG A 531 65.95 41.99 0.28
C ARG A 531 64.89 42.23 1.36
N SER A 532 63.67 41.75 1.15
CA SER A 532 62.60 41.80 2.16
C SER A 532 62.98 40.99 3.40
N LEU A 533 63.44 39.74 3.22
CA LEU A 533 63.93 38.89 4.30
C LEU A 533 65.07 39.56 5.08
N ARG A 534 66.02 40.20 4.38
CA ARG A 534 67.11 40.96 5.02
C ARG A 534 66.54 42.07 5.93
N PHE A 535 65.57 42.83 5.45
CA PHE A 535 64.95 43.91 6.23
C PHE A 535 64.26 43.36 7.50
N GLU A 536 63.48 42.29 7.38
CA GLU A 536 62.81 41.66 8.54
C GLU A 536 63.81 41.13 9.57
N ILE A 537 64.93 40.55 9.10
CA ILE A 537 66.01 40.09 9.98
C ILE A 537 66.67 41.25 10.72
N ASP A 538 66.92 42.38 10.07
CA ASP A 538 67.48 43.58 10.71
C ASP A 538 66.54 44.12 11.80
N GLN A 539 65.22 44.11 11.57
CA GLN A 539 64.22 44.50 12.58
C GLN A 539 64.23 43.57 13.80
N GLU A 540 64.39 42.27 13.58
CA GLU A 540 64.47 41.28 14.65
C GLU A 540 65.79 41.37 15.44
N LEU A 541 66.92 41.58 14.76
CA LEU A 541 68.24 41.64 15.41
C LEU A 541 68.45 42.89 16.28
N ARG A 542 67.80 44.02 15.97
CA ARG A 542 67.87 45.27 16.76
C ARG A 542 69.30 45.72 17.10
N GLY A 543 70.23 45.57 16.16
CA GLY A 543 71.64 45.93 16.32
C GLY A 543 72.56 44.82 16.81
N GLU A 544 72.03 43.65 17.19
CA GLU A 544 72.83 42.43 17.33
C GLU A 544 73.35 41.94 15.98
N LYS A 545 74.40 41.12 16.00
CA LYS A 545 75.17 40.80 14.79
C LYS A 545 75.21 39.32 14.41
N ILE A 546 74.78 38.38 15.26
CA ILE A 546 74.90 36.94 14.98
C ILE A 546 73.54 36.32 14.68
N LEU A 547 73.37 35.82 13.46
CA LEU A 547 72.19 35.10 12.99
C LEU A 547 72.54 33.63 12.72
N ALA A 548 71.80 32.71 13.31
CA ALA A 548 71.83 31.30 12.92
C ALA A 548 70.70 30.96 11.96
N ILE A 549 71.02 30.15 10.94
CA ILE A 549 70.08 29.64 9.95
C ILE A 549 70.01 28.13 10.12
N THR A 550 68.82 27.64 10.48
CA THR A 550 68.54 26.21 10.64
C THR A 550 67.36 25.78 9.75
N SER A 551 66.98 24.51 9.83
CA SER A 551 65.84 23.92 9.11
C SER A 551 65.40 22.66 9.84
N LEU A 552 64.21 22.13 9.56
CA LEU A 552 63.73 20.92 10.21
C LEU A 552 64.49 19.67 9.74
N VAL A 553 64.81 19.61 8.44
CA VAL A 553 65.49 18.50 7.79
C VAL A 553 66.51 18.98 6.75
N ASN A 554 67.34 18.07 6.25
CA ASN A 554 68.27 18.37 5.16
C ASN A 554 67.53 18.77 3.87
N HIS A 555 68.21 19.52 3.00
CA HIS A 555 67.74 19.94 1.67
C HIS A 555 66.60 20.98 1.59
N GLU A 556 66.21 21.60 2.71
CA GLU A 556 65.21 22.71 2.70
C GLU A 556 65.76 24.04 2.14
N GLY A 557 67.07 24.12 1.90
CA GLY A 557 67.74 25.24 1.23
C GLY A 557 68.44 26.24 2.15
N LYS A 558 68.78 25.85 3.39
CA LYS A 558 69.56 26.65 4.35
C LYS A 558 70.77 27.35 3.72
N SER A 559 71.65 26.59 3.07
CA SER A 559 72.89 27.10 2.49
C SER A 559 72.62 28.14 1.40
N VAL A 560 71.66 27.88 0.51
CA VAL A 560 71.26 28.83 -0.54
C VAL A 560 70.76 30.14 0.08
N VAL A 561 69.90 30.06 1.10
CA VAL A 561 69.37 31.24 1.78
C VAL A 561 70.47 31.99 2.53
N GLY A 562 71.34 31.29 3.25
CA GLY A 562 72.46 31.88 3.99
C GLY A 562 73.47 32.59 3.09
N ILE A 563 73.86 31.94 2.00
CA ILE A 563 74.75 32.50 0.97
C ILE A 563 74.10 33.73 0.31
N SER A 564 72.82 33.64 -0.07
CA SER A 564 72.09 34.76 -0.69
C SER A 564 71.91 35.94 0.25
N LEU A 565 71.65 35.68 1.53
CA LEU A 565 71.52 36.70 2.56
C LEU A 565 72.86 37.38 2.83
N ALA A 566 73.96 36.62 2.93
CA ALA A 566 75.29 37.16 3.10
C ALA A 566 75.67 38.12 1.96
N TYR A 567 75.38 37.73 0.73
CA TYR A 567 75.57 38.57 -0.44
C TYR A 567 74.67 39.82 -0.42
N SER A 568 73.42 39.68 0.00
CA SER A 568 72.48 40.81 0.16
C SER A 568 72.98 41.85 1.15
N TYR A 569 73.60 41.46 2.26
CA TYR A 569 74.25 42.38 3.19
C TYR A 569 75.54 43.01 2.62
N ALA A 570 76.36 42.23 1.92
CA ALA A 570 77.57 42.73 1.29
C ALA A 570 77.28 43.84 0.25
N MET A 571 76.17 43.72 -0.47
CA MET A 571 75.70 44.70 -1.45
C MET A 571 75.32 46.07 -0.87
N ILE A 572 75.09 46.15 0.44
CA ILE A 572 74.90 47.42 1.16
C ILE A 572 76.15 47.80 1.97
N ASN A 573 77.32 47.35 1.52
CA ASN A 573 78.64 47.63 2.08
C ASN A 573 78.83 47.20 3.55
N LYS A 574 78.04 46.22 4.03
CA LYS A 574 78.26 45.61 5.34
C LYS A 574 79.40 44.59 5.26
N LYS A 575 80.25 44.54 6.28
CA LYS A 575 81.25 43.48 6.43
C LYS A 575 80.57 42.22 6.97
N VAL A 576 80.47 41.19 6.14
CA VAL A 576 79.75 39.96 6.47
C VAL A 576 80.71 38.79 6.67
N LEU A 577 80.50 38.04 7.73
CA LEU A 577 81.11 36.74 7.95
C LEU A 577 80.07 35.64 7.78
N LEU A 578 80.30 34.70 6.89
CA LEU A 578 79.50 33.50 6.72
C LEU A 578 80.26 32.30 7.32
N ILE A 579 79.64 31.59 8.25
CA ILE A 579 80.22 30.43 8.92
C ILE A 579 79.45 29.19 8.50
N ASP A 580 80.17 28.20 7.98
CA ASP A 580 79.63 26.88 7.71
C ASP A 580 79.73 26.01 8.97
N GLY A 581 78.68 26.01 9.79
CA GLY A 581 78.61 25.20 11.00
C GLY A 581 78.11 23.78 10.78
N ASN A 582 77.80 23.39 9.55
CA ASN A 582 77.25 22.07 9.24
C ASN A 582 78.36 21.08 8.84
N PHE A 583 79.03 20.51 9.84
CA PHE A 583 80.11 19.53 9.62
C PHE A 583 79.65 18.27 8.88
N ASP A 584 78.37 17.88 9.00
CA ASP A 584 77.84 16.69 8.31
C ASP A 584 77.67 16.93 6.79
N HIS A 585 77.33 18.16 6.40
CA HIS A 585 77.08 18.55 5.01
C HIS A 585 77.59 19.98 4.74
N PRO A 586 78.90 20.18 4.52
CA PRO A 586 79.54 21.50 4.45
C PRO A 586 79.37 22.18 3.09
N THR A 587 78.12 22.38 2.68
CA THR A 587 77.76 22.92 1.35
C THR A 587 78.30 24.35 1.14
N ILE A 588 78.37 25.19 2.18
CA ILE A 588 78.97 26.53 2.05
C ILE A 588 80.46 26.40 1.76
N THR A 589 81.17 25.48 2.44
CA THR A 589 82.59 25.23 2.24
C THR A 589 82.88 24.76 0.81
N GLU A 590 82.09 23.81 0.31
CA GLU A 590 82.22 23.29 -1.06
C GLU A 590 82.04 24.38 -2.12
N VAL A 591 81.09 25.30 -1.91
CA VAL A 591 80.78 26.40 -2.85
C VAL A 591 81.80 27.53 -2.75
N ALA A 592 82.17 27.95 -1.54
CA ALA A 592 82.97 29.14 -1.31
C ALA A 592 84.49 28.90 -1.38
N GLN A 593 84.93 27.64 -1.23
CA GLN A 593 86.34 27.25 -1.17
C GLN A 593 87.18 28.17 -0.24
N PRO A 594 86.83 28.26 1.06
CA PRO A 594 87.42 29.21 1.98
C PRO A 594 88.89 28.88 2.30
N LYS A 595 89.63 29.90 2.75
CA LYS A 595 91.03 29.75 3.21
C LYS A 595 91.16 29.50 4.71
N THR A 596 90.05 29.57 5.44
CA THR A 596 90.02 29.45 6.90
C THR A 596 88.95 28.44 7.28
N TYR A 597 89.33 27.49 8.13
CA TYR A 597 88.48 26.41 8.61
C TYR A 597 88.26 26.55 10.12
N LEU A 598 87.07 26.18 10.60
CA LEU A 598 86.67 26.32 12.01
C LEU A 598 87.60 25.54 12.95
N GLU A 599 87.97 24.34 12.54
CA GLU A 599 88.85 23.44 13.29
C GLU A 599 90.21 24.08 13.56
N ASP A 600 90.76 24.79 12.56
CA ASP A 600 92.02 25.51 12.68
C ASP A 600 91.86 26.80 13.49
N TYR A 601 90.78 27.54 13.24
CA TYR A 601 90.51 28.84 13.85
C TYR A 601 90.34 28.76 15.37
N PHE A 602 89.72 27.69 15.85
CA PHE A 602 89.53 27.46 17.28
C PHE A 602 90.75 26.79 17.94
N LYS A 603 91.57 26.01 17.22
CA LYS A 603 92.76 25.34 17.80
C LYS A 603 94.04 26.21 17.84
N ASN A 604 94.20 27.22 16.96
CA ASN A 604 95.44 28.00 16.81
C ASN A 604 95.30 29.50 17.18
N ASN A 605 96.44 30.18 17.41
CA ASN A 605 96.50 31.63 17.68
C ASN A 605 96.09 32.44 16.43
N PRO A 606 95.15 33.42 16.53
CA PRO A 606 94.45 34.02 15.38
C PRO A 606 95.28 35.01 14.55
N ASP A 607 96.44 35.45 15.05
CA ASP A 607 97.22 36.55 14.45
C ASP A 607 97.90 36.15 13.12
N ASN A 608 97.86 34.87 12.75
CA ASN A 608 98.38 34.35 11.47
C ASN A 608 97.34 34.34 10.33
N TYR A 609 96.08 34.68 10.58
CA TYR A 609 95.07 34.67 9.53
C TYR A 609 95.03 36.04 8.83
N ALA A 610 95.41 36.03 7.54
CA ALA A 610 95.59 37.21 6.69
C ALA A 610 94.43 38.22 6.81
N SER A 611 94.77 39.51 6.81
CA SER A 611 93.80 40.61 6.83
C SER A 611 92.73 40.43 5.75
N LEU A 612 91.53 40.09 6.18
CA LEU A 612 90.41 39.83 5.30
C LEU A 612 89.86 41.16 4.77
N ASN A 613 90.37 41.60 3.61
CA ASN A 613 90.04 42.88 2.97
C ASN A 613 88.79 42.85 2.07
N ASN A 614 88.00 41.78 2.10
CA ASN A 614 86.76 41.68 1.31
C ASN A 614 85.51 41.98 2.15
N THR A 615 84.45 42.45 1.50
CA THR A 615 83.15 42.74 2.10
C THR A 615 82.40 41.48 2.59
N THR A 616 82.79 40.30 2.11
CA THR A 616 82.27 39.00 2.56
C THR A 616 83.41 38.01 2.78
N ASN A 617 83.47 37.40 3.96
CA ASN A 617 84.41 36.35 4.29
C ASN A 617 83.68 35.08 4.70
N VAL A 618 84.29 33.93 4.42
CA VAL A 618 83.72 32.62 4.75
C VAL A 618 84.71 31.85 5.63
N ILE A 619 84.23 31.30 6.73
CA ILE A 619 84.94 30.27 7.49
C ILE A 619 84.23 28.94 7.22
N GLY A 620 84.94 28.01 6.60
CA GLY A 620 84.44 26.68 6.29
C GLY A 620 84.72 25.68 7.39
N ASN A 621 84.46 24.41 7.11
CA ASN A 621 84.86 23.29 7.95
C ASN A 621 85.42 22.13 7.11
N HIS A 622 86.16 21.22 7.71
CA HIS A 622 86.73 20.05 7.03
C HIS A 622 85.72 18.90 6.86
N GLY A 623 84.53 19.03 7.45
CA GLY A 623 83.51 18.01 7.50
C GLY A 623 83.81 16.91 8.53
N GLY A 624 82.79 16.12 8.85
CA GLY A 624 82.90 14.96 9.75
C GLY A 624 81.90 14.96 10.89
N ASP A 625 81.94 13.89 11.70
CA ASP A 625 81.07 13.73 12.87
C ASP A 625 81.68 14.44 14.09
N VAL A 626 81.67 15.78 14.06
CA VAL A 626 82.21 16.65 15.11
C VAL A 626 81.19 17.73 15.47
N THR A 627 81.16 18.17 16.73
CA THR A 627 80.35 19.30 17.19
C THR A 627 81.21 20.51 17.60
N LEU A 628 80.59 21.68 17.73
CA LEU A 628 81.32 22.93 18.01
C LEU A 628 82.00 22.90 19.38
N LEU A 629 81.33 22.37 20.40
CA LEU A 629 81.86 22.26 21.76
C LEU A 629 82.89 21.13 21.92
N GLU A 630 83.02 20.23 20.94
CA GLU A 630 84.14 19.29 20.85
C GLU A 630 85.42 19.94 20.29
N LEU A 631 85.29 21.03 19.52
CA LEU A 631 86.44 21.76 18.99
C LEU A 631 87.12 22.63 20.06
N SER A 632 86.34 23.25 20.94
CA SER A 632 86.83 24.13 22.02
C SER A 632 85.76 24.36 23.09
N ASP A 633 86.15 24.85 24.27
CA ASP A 633 85.22 25.15 25.34
C ASP A 633 84.33 26.38 25.05
N GLU A 634 83.16 26.43 25.71
CA GLU A 634 82.15 27.47 25.47
C GLU A 634 82.67 28.89 25.71
N ASN A 635 83.49 29.11 26.74
CA ASN A 635 83.98 30.44 27.10
C ASN A 635 84.96 30.96 26.04
N TYR A 636 85.82 30.09 25.54
CA TYR A 636 86.72 30.41 24.45
C TYR A 636 85.95 30.72 23.16
N ILE A 637 84.99 29.88 22.76
CA ILE A 637 84.17 30.16 21.57
C ILE A 637 83.42 31.50 21.70
N ARG A 638 82.89 31.80 22.89
CA ARG A 638 82.21 33.07 23.18
C ARG A 638 83.14 34.28 23.06
N SER A 639 84.38 34.18 23.56
CA SER A 639 85.36 35.27 23.43
C SER A 639 85.70 35.52 21.95
N ARG A 640 85.84 34.46 21.15
CA ARG A 640 86.06 34.57 19.70
C ARG A 640 84.89 35.22 18.96
N PHE A 641 83.66 34.84 19.27
CA PHE A 641 82.50 35.51 18.67
C PHE A 641 82.44 37.00 19.04
N ASN A 642 82.85 37.38 20.25
CA ASN A 642 82.96 38.79 20.63
C ASN A 642 84.05 39.52 19.82
N GLU A 643 85.19 38.88 19.55
CA GLU A 643 86.22 39.42 18.65
C GLU A 643 85.69 39.60 17.22
N LEU A 644 84.98 38.61 16.69
CA LEU A 644 84.38 38.67 15.37
C LEU A 644 83.31 39.76 15.28
N LYS A 645 82.51 39.98 16.33
CA LYS A 645 81.52 41.08 16.40
C LYS A 645 82.16 42.48 16.28
N MET A 646 83.44 42.63 16.67
CA MET A 646 84.17 43.89 16.49
C MET A 646 84.63 44.10 15.04
N LYS A 647 84.90 43.01 14.30
CA LYS A 647 85.42 43.06 12.92
C LYS A 647 84.34 43.07 11.83
N TYR A 648 83.19 42.46 12.13
CA TYR A 648 82.09 42.27 11.19
C TYR A 648 80.83 43.03 11.64
N ASP A 649 80.04 43.45 10.65
CA ASP A 649 78.73 44.04 10.88
C ASP A 649 77.64 42.97 11.01
N MET A 650 77.84 41.83 10.35
CA MET A 650 76.90 40.72 10.33
C MET A 650 77.66 39.38 10.30
N ILE A 651 77.25 38.45 11.14
CA ILE A 651 77.78 37.09 11.22
C ILE A 651 76.60 36.13 10.99
N ILE A 652 76.63 35.39 9.89
CA ILE A 652 75.62 34.41 9.52
C ILE A 652 76.22 33.02 9.73
N ILE A 653 75.53 32.17 10.49
CA ILE A 653 75.94 30.81 10.79
C ILE A 653 74.93 29.85 10.17
N GLU A 654 75.36 29.02 9.22
CA GLU A 654 74.56 27.85 8.86
C GLU A 654 74.75 26.77 9.92
N THR A 655 73.66 26.28 10.52
CA THR A 655 73.71 25.16 11.45
C THR A 655 73.32 23.85 10.75
N PRO A 656 73.67 22.68 11.32
CA PRO A 656 72.99 21.43 11.00
C PRO A 656 71.46 21.57 11.11
N PRO A 657 70.66 20.75 10.41
CA PRO A 657 69.21 20.75 10.59
C PRO A 657 68.82 20.34 12.03
N LEU A 658 67.63 20.72 12.47
CA LEU A 658 67.09 20.33 13.77
C LEU A 658 66.81 18.83 13.86
N SER A 659 66.76 18.09 12.75
CA SER A 659 66.77 16.62 12.79
C SER A 659 68.02 16.06 13.48
N THR A 660 69.13 16.81 13.50
CA THR A 660 70.33 16.56 14.32
C THR A 660 70.42 17.62 15.43
N LEU A 661 69.40 17.60 16.30
CA LEU A 661 69.17 18.63 17.32
C LEU A 661 70.34 18.82 18.29
N ASN A 662 71.07 17.75 18.61
CA ASN A 662 72.25 17.77 19.47
C ASN A 662 73.36 18.67 18.90
N LYS A 663 73.58 18.65 17.58
CA LYS A 663 74.63 19.44 16.92
C LYS A 663 74.18 20.88 16.64
N SER A 664 72.94 21.07 16.23
CA SER A 664 72.40 22.40 15.89
C SER A 664 72.24 23.31 17.11
N LYS A 665 71.89 22.76 18.28
CA LYS A 665 71.76 23.50 19.55
C LYS A 665 73.04 24.22 19.97
N GLU A 666 74.21 23.62 19.73
CA GLU A 666 75.50 24.20 20.11
C GLU A 666 75.78 25.49 19.32
N TRP A 667 75.53 25.50 18.01
CA TRP A 667 75.63 26.72 17.21
C TRP A 667 74.59 27.76 17.60
N ILE A 668 73.35 27.31 17.83
CA ILE A 668 72.26 28.20 18.26
C ILE A 668 72.62 28.88 19.58
N LEU A 669 73.32 28.24 20.51
CA LEU A 669 73.75 28.82 21.79
C LEU A 669 74.44 30.19 21.62
N PHE A 670 75.32 30.33 20.62
CA PHE A 670 76.11 31.54 20.38
C PHE A 670 75.42 32.58 19.49
N ALA A 671 74.32 32.22 18.83
CA ALA A 671 73.56 33.15 17.99
C ALA A 671 72.74 34.15 18.81
N ASN A 672 72.48 35.33 18.25
CA ASN A 672 71.54 36.30 18.83
C ASN A 672 70.10 36.03 18.36
N LYS A 673 69.93 35.68 17.09
CA LYS A 673 68.64 35.28 16.50
C LYS A 673 68.78 34.02 15.66
N VAL A 674 67.69 33.28 15.55
CA VAL A 674 67.58 32.05 14.76
C VAL A 674 66.43 32.18 13.77
N ILE A 675 66.69 31.89 12.50
CA ILE A 675 65.64 31.65 11.50
C ILE A 675 65.64 30.18 11.10
N ALA A 676 64.45 29.66 10.79
CA ALA A 676 64.30 28.29 10.31
C ALA A 676 63.71 28.28 8.90
N ILE A 677 64.34 27.51 8.01
CA ILE A 677 63.88 27.33 6.63
C ILE A 677 62.94 26.13 6.57
N PHE A 678 61.79 26.29 5.91
CA PHE A 678 60.85 25.21 5.63
C PHE A 678 60.57 25.13 4.13
N GLU A 679 60.56 23.93 3.56
CA GLU A 679 60.27 23.73 2.12
C GLU A 679 58.75 23.62 1.85
N THR A 680 58.25 24.38 0.87
CA THR A 680 56.84 24.27 0.43
C THR A 680 56.49 22.88 -0.14
N ASN A 681 55.21 22.52 -0.18
CA ASN A 681 54.68 21.22 -0.58
C ASN A 681 55.16 20.04 0.28
N LYS A 682 55.59 20.30 1.51
CA LYS A 682 55.94 19.28 2.52
C LYS A 682 54.95 19.33 3.68
N GLY A 683 54.62 18.16 4.22
CA GLY A 683 53.87 18.04 5.48
C GLY A 683 54.81 18.06 6.68
N ILE A 684 54.29 18.42 7.86
CA ILE A 684 55.02 18.33 9.12
C ILE A 684 54.83 16.92 9.69
N THR A 685 55.91 16.14 9.78
CA THR A 685 55.87 14.81 10.37
C THR A 685 55.81 14.87 11.89
N LYS A 686 55.47 13.73 12.52
CA LYS A 686 55.43 13.64 13.98
C LYS A 686 56.79 13.95 14.63
N SER A 687 57.90 13.49 14.06
CA SER A 687 59.26 13.76 14.56
C SER A 687 59.69 15.22 14.42
N GLN A 688 59.13 15.95 13.44
CA GLN A 688 59.40 17.36 13.26
C GLN A 688 58.67 18.25 14.29
N LYS A 689 57.63 17.74 14.96
CA LYS A 689 56.92 18.50 16.00
C LYS A 689 57.82 18.83 17.18
N ASP A 690 58.66 17.89 17.62
CA ASP A 690 59.61 18.09 18.72
C ASP A 690 60.64 19.20 18.37
N ASN A 691 61.05 19.28 17.10
CA ASN A 691 61.94 20.32 16.59
C ASN A 691 61.24 21.69 16.54
N ILE A 692 59.96 21.73 16.16
CA ILE A 692 59.14 22.95 16.18
C ILE A 692 58.92 23.42 17.63
N ASP A 693 58.70 22.49 18.57
CA ASP A 693 58.56 22.80 19.99
C ASP A 693 59.87 23.36 20.56
N TYR A 694 61.03 22.84 20.14
CA TYR A 694 62.32 23.44 20.46
C TYR A 694 62.43 24.89 19.94
N LEU A 695 62.06 25.16 18.68
CA LEU A 695 62.04 26.52 18.14
C LEU A 695 61.08 27.44 18.92
N ARG A 696 59.93 26.93 19.36
CA ARG A 696 58.99 27.68 20.20
C ARG A 696 59.61 28.05 21.55
N ASN A 697 60.36 27.13 22.15
CA ASN A 697 61.04 27.33 23.43
C ASN A 697 62.26 28.25 23.34
N LEU A 698 62.71 28.62 22.15
CA LEU A 698 63.73 29.66 21.96
C LEU A 698 63.20 31.07 22.26
N ASN A 699 61.88 31.25 22.41
CA ASN A 699 61.24 32.54 22.74
C ASN A 699 61.77 33.68 21.84
N ASN A 700 62.24 34.77 22.44
CA ASN A 700 62.76 35.95 21.73
C ASN A 700 63.94 35.67 20.81
N LYS A 701 64.59 34.50 20.91
CA LYS A 701 65.71 34.11 20.06
C LYS A 701 65.26 33.57 18.69
N PHE A 702 64.07 32.99 18.58
CA PHE A 702 63.53 32.57 17.28
C PHE A 702 62.86 33.76 16.58
N ALA A 703 63.44 34.19 15.46
CA ALA A 703 62.95 35.33 14.68
C ALA A 703 61.76 34.92 13.79
N GLY A 704 61.80 33.71 13.21
CA GLY A 704 60.67 33.17 12.46
C GLY A 704 61.06 32.23 11.33
N TRP A 705 60.03 31.76 10.63
CA TRP A 705 60.14 30.87 9.48
C TRP A 705 60.49 31.62 8.20
N VAL A 706 61.20 30.94 7.31
CA VAL A 706 61.32 31.30 5.89
C VAL A 706 60.77 30.15 5.06
N LEU A 707 59.62 30.37 4.41
CA LEU A 707 59.03 29.36 3.51
C LEU A 707 59.74 29.40 2.16
N ASN A 708 60.57 28.40 1.88
CA ASN A 708 61.41 28.36 0.69
C ASN A 708 60.79 27.51 -0.44
N LYS A 709 61.27 27.73 -1.66
CA LYS A 709 60.86 27.05 -2.90
C LYS A 709 59.41 27.28 -3.33
N THR A 710 58.80 28.41 -2.95
CA THR A 710 57.42 28.76 -3.35
C THR A 710 57.28 28.93 -4.87
N ASP A 711 56.10 28.63 -5.42
CA ASP A 711 55.82 28.80 -6.86
C ASP A 711 55.20 30.18 -7.14
N PRO A 712 55.86 31.08 -7.88
CA PRO A 712 55.33 32.41 -8.21
C PRO A 712 54.01 32.37 -9.00
N ALA A 713 53.70 31.25 -9.66
CA ALA A 713 52.48 31.09 -10.44
C ALA A 713 51.24 30.84 -9.56
N ALA A 714 51.41 30.54 -8.27
CA ALA A 714 50.29 30.31 -7.35
C ALA A 714 49.59 31.60 -6.90
N GLU A 715 50.28 32.76 -6.95
CA GLU A 715 49.78 34.06 -6.47
C GLU A 715 49.09 34.93 -7.54
N LYS A 716 49.25 34.60 -8.83
CA LYS A 716 48.40 35.17 -9.87
C LYS A 716 47.11 34.35 -9.90
N PHE A 717 45.96 35.00 -9.73
CA PHE A 717 44.57 34.49 -9.72
C PHE A 717 43.96 34.25 -8.35
#